data_AF-A0A2N1U4J4-F1
#
_entry.id   AF-A0A2N1U4J4-F1
#
_cell.length_a   1.000
_cell.length_b   1.000
_cell.length_c   1.000
_cell.angle_alpha   90.00
_cell.angle_beta   90.00
_cell.angle_gamma   90.00
#
_symmetry.space_group_name_H-M   'P 1'
#
loop_
_entity.id
_entity.type
_entity.pdbx_description
1 polymer ?
#
loop_
_entity_poly.entity_id
_entity_poly.type
_entity_poly.pdbx_seq_one_letter_code
_entity_poly.pdbx_strand_id
1 'polypeptide(L)'
;MNEGKALPEPDSFAVILEHLGSLISNEGEYFSHQTALFLLGLAPEPPTTLTIVSDHRRRNRTINGFELVFVYHGKTTASYIQTILFRGYRLQVSTVEKTLIDLTKDTVYAPPTSEVGSLFCRVSYNTRLLLNIARQTSDSVIKRVSLYLAWSGRAAYHELPFKLFKRTPIKLDPRETEKLTWNGLFFTRFPLALLLQPPDAPPADVDNTTRLWMELRSLPELCEKQVQANMIFIRETPEPRINAIIENYFIEIFRNLDGDKLYWLLANTLSAREDLEFPPLVPRLLLSFIANRTDVLNLRADEISDWVTRNLLSPDIELAGAAIYFGTLIGFEEEVVERFTQLSSRFFYAGKFSLINFFAENFLNRNMTFAHNVYLDISKTFSAQERYDEALQLLEEAKTRYEDQPGSRLGHLFYASALVLKRLGRVDEAMTELFLARESFIIDDDNESLARAENALGNIYFSRGRPQSARAHYLAGLQHARQSGSEQLLASFLTNIGLVEYDLGNFSKARAQLSRAYNLNRQQENLWNASVTGMGLGKIFLKMGQFFKAMKIFREVLTIREKKQNLSGMYEIFSLLAWICEILGKQAAAETYWHQASTLLASTSLEARACYVGESLQAMNHIFNMRLIEAENHYQQMICRAVSKNASPVQIGDCHFGLAAAQLFQEHINEGCASLKISQQYLGSGHSRAQRQQIDLLAALYFPEKFPDLKLEDLIQQYIVSGSYDPFWGHIAARLQNCGKAAGLDYLEYHISKTPPSTLKQLISRIAGLKDLVEKMQTEHNRAGEFFTLIASNETATMHHDEYINWQKNYPADHLIFDAPAGLLVYGGSRLHIKIGSIPHNLLLQLFIAQPHAVEAEGLYRSAWGSVFDPEYDQGAFKTTVQRVKQLLQSICPSARIVRRKSRQSIRAVKLSIAVPWILIFK
;
A
#
# COMPACT_ATOMS: atom_id res chain seq x y z
N MET A 1 15.91 -52.53 40.66
CA MET A 1 16.01 -53.17 39.33
C MET A 1 14.71 -52.89 38.59
N ASN A 2 14.75 -51.97 37.63
CA ASN A 2 13.91 -51.96 36.45
C ASN A 2 14.82 -51.45 35.34
N GLU A 3 14.98 -52.27 34.31
CA GLU A 3 15.99 -52.16 33.27
C GLU A 3 15.85 -50.82 32.52
N GLY A 4 16.98 -50.14 32.31
CA GLY A 4 17.05 -48.98 31.43
C GLY A 4 16.74 -49.41 30.01
N LYS A 5 15.57 -49.02 29.50
CA LYS A 5 15.26 -49.13 28.08
C LYS A 5 16.22 -48.21 27.33
N ALA A 6 17.14 -48.80 26.58
CA ALA A 6 17.96 -48.06 25.63
C ALA A 6 17.05 -47.27 24.67
N LEU A 7 17.41 -46.01 24.39
CA LEU A 7 16.72 -45.18 23.41
C LEU A 7 16.73 -45.91 22.05
N PRO A 8 15.57 -46.10 21.40
CA PRO A 8 15.50 -46.81 20.12
C PRO A 8 16.21 -46.02 19.00
N GLU A 9 17.10 -46.67 18.23
CA GLU A 9 17.90 -46.03 17.18
C GLU A 9 17.03 -45.38 16.08
N PRO A 10 17.49 -44.30 15.41
CA PRO A 10 16.71 -43.56 14.41
C PRO A 10 16.08 -44.39 13.28
N ASP A 11 16.68 -45.54 12.95
CA ASP A 11 16.19 -46.47 11.93
C ASP A 11 14.96 -47.27 12.41
N SER A 12 14.82 -47.51 13.72
CA SER A 12 13.65 -48.19 14.29
C SER A 12 12.37 -47.33 14.21
N PHE A 13 12.50 -46.00 14.27
CA PHE A 13 11.37 -45.08 14.09
C PHE A 13 10.89 -45.07 12.62
N ALA A 14 11.80 -45.27 11.66
CA ALA A 14 11.42 -45.41 10.25
C ALA A 14 10.48 -46.60 10.00
N VAL A 15 10.72 -47.72 10.69
CA VAL A 15 9.90 -48.95 10.57
C VAL A 15 8.50 -48.77 11.15
N ILE A 16 8.35 -48.01 12.25
CA ILE A 16 7.03 -47.79 12.88
C ILE A 16 6.23 -46.67 12.21
N LEU A 17 6.87 -45.73 11.48
CA LEU A 17 6.20 -44.59 10.85
C LEU A 17 5.02 -44.97 9.94
N GLU A 18 5.16 -46.06 9.17
CA GLU A 18 4.08 -46.59 8.34
C GLU A 18 2.88 -47.06 9.19
N HIS A 19 3.16 -47.77 10.28
CA HIS A 19 2.14 -48.25 11.23
C HIS A 19 1.44 -47.08 11.91
N LEU A 20 2.18 -46.04 12.29
CA LEU A 20 1.67 -44.82 12.93
C LEU A 20 0.70 -44.04 12.05
N GLY A 21 0.97 -43.94 10.74
CA GLY A 21 0.04 -43.30 9.79
C GLY A 21 -1.29 -44.06 9.67
N SER A 22 -1.25 -45.39 9.67
CA SER A 22 -2.45 -46.23 9.65
C SER A 22 -3.24 -46.18 10.96
N LEU A 23 -2.57 -45.94 12.09
CA LEU A 23 -3.16 -45.94 13.43
C LEU A 23 -4.05 -44.72 13.73
N ILE A 24 -3.90 -43.64 12.94
CA ILE A 24 -4.54 -42.32 13.10
C ILE A 24 -5.43 -42.00 11.87
N SER A 25 -5.87 -43.03 11.14
CA SER A 25 -6.67 -42.84 9.91
C SER A 25 -8.08 -42.28 10.12
N ASN A 26 -8.53 -42.15 11.37
CA ASN A 26 -9.88 -41.70 11.73
C ASN A 26 -9.90 -40.20 12.06
N GLU A 27 -10.96 -39.50 11.66
CA GLU A 27 -11.18 -38.10 12.05
C GLU A 27 -11.23 -37.97 13.59
N GLY A 28 -10.25 -37.29 14.19
CA GLY A 28 -10.26 -36.93 15.61
C GLY A 28 -9.07 -37.40 16.46
N GLU A 29 -8.16 -38.21 15.91
CA GLU A 29 -6.93 -38.65 16.59
C GLU A 29 -5.70 -37.87 16.10
N TYR A 30 -4.76 -37.56 17.00
CA TYR A 30 -3.56 -36.82 16.62
C TYR A 30 -2.38 -37.08 17.59
N PHE A 31 -1.15 -36.91 17.11
CA PHE A 31 0.04 -36.94 17.96
C PHE A 31 0.18 -35.66 18.79
N SER A 32 0.52 -35.78 20.08
CA SER A 32 0.72 -34.64 20.99
C SER A 32 1.92 -34.88 21.94
N HIS A 33 2.13 -33.98 22.92
CA HIS A 33 3.22 -34.04 23.90
C HIS A 33 4.62 -34.08 23.24
N GLN A 34 5.61 -34.77 23.84
CA GLN A 34 6.96 -34.89 23.26
C GLN A 34 6.95 -35.47 21.84
N THR A 35 5.98 -36.33 21.51
CA THR A 35 5.83 -36.88 20.15
C THR A 35 5.59 -35.76 19.13
N ALA A 36 4.69 -34.82 19.45
CA ALA A 36 4.44 -33.68 18.57
C ALA A 36 5.66 -32.76 18.48
N LEU A 37 6.36 -32.51 19.59
CA LEU A 37 7.59 -31.70 19.57
C LEU A 37 8.64 -32.30 18.63
N PHE A 38 8.87 -33.61 18.69
CA PHE A 38 9.78 -34.29 17.77
C PHE A 38 9.30 -34.21 16.31
N LEU A 39 8.02 -34.53 16.06
CA LEU A 39 7.45 -34.50 14.71
C LEU A 39 7.44 -33.11 14.07
N LEU A 40 7.35 -32.05 14.88
CA LEU A 40 7.44 -30.66 14.46
C LEU A 40 8.88 -30.15 14.34
N GLY A 41 9.89 -31.00 14.62
CA GLY A 41 11.30 -30.63 14.56
C GLY A 41 11.77 -29.76 15.72
N LEU A 42 11.01 -29.72 16.83
CA LEU A 42 11.33 -28.97 18.05
C LEU A 42 12.13 -29.81 19.07
N ALA A 43 12.18 -31.13 18.88
CA ALA A 43 13.03 -32.05 19.63
C ALA A 43 13.91 -32.87 18.67
N PRO A 44 15.20 -33.10 18.99
CA PRO A 44 16.14 -33.74 18.07
C PRO A 44 15.96 -35.25 17.94
N GLU A 45 15.44 -35.92 18.98
CA GLU A 45 15.29 -37.37 19.05
C GLU A 45 13.84 -37.79 19.34
N PRO A 46 13.38 -38.96 18.83
CA PRO A 46 12.04 -39.45 19.10
C PRO A 46 11.92 -39.89 20.57
N PRO A 47 10.81 -39.57 21.26
CA PRO A 47 10.61 -40.04 22.63
C PRO A 47 10.36 -41.56 22.64
N THR A 48 10.78 -42.21 23.74
CA THR A 48 10.50 -43.64 23.98
C THR A 48 9.00 -43.93 24.12
N THR A 49 8.22 -42.93 24.57
CA THR A 49 6.77 -42.97 24.69
C THR A 49 6.13 -42.09 23.61
N LEU A 50 5.32 -42.69 22.75
CA LEU A 50 4.55 -42.02 21.71
C LEU A 50 3.13 -41.75 22.17
N THR A 51 2.84 -40.49 22.51
CA THR A 51 1.52 -40.05 22.95
C THR A 51 0.59 -39.71 21.78
N ILE A 52 -0.56 -40.38 21.74
CA ILE A 52 -1.67 -40.14 20.81
C ILE A 52 -2.87 -39.67 21.61
N VAL A 53 -3.43 -38.52 21.24
CA VAL A 53 -4.70 -38.05 21.80
C VAL A 53 -5.84 -38.61 20.97
N SER A 54 -6.83 -39.19 21.64
CA SER A 54 -7.98 -39.85 21.01
C SER A 54 -9.29 -39.36 21.60
N ASP A 55 -10.33 -39.34 20.78
CA ASP A 55 -11.70 -38.97 21.13
C ASP A 55 -12.52 -40.15 21.71
N HIS A 56 -11.92 -41.34 21.78
CA HIS A 56 -12.44 -42.54 22.41
C HIS A 56 -11.35 -43.25 23.23
N ARG A 57 -11.75 -44.10 24.18
CA ARG A 57 -10.79 -44.77 25.06
C ARG A 57 -10.09 -45.91 24.32
N ARG A 58 -8.77 -45.87 24.27
CA ARG A 58 -7.91 -46.93 23.70
C ARG A 58 -6.94 -47.45 24.76
N ARG A 59 -6.55 -48.72 24.64
CA ARG A 59 -5.54 -49.33 25.52
C ARG A 59 -4.14 -49.01 25.00
N ASN A 60 -3.26 -48.60 25.92
CA ASN A 60 -1.83 -48.47 25.68
C ASN A 60 -1.25 -49.80 25.19
N ARG A 61 -0.24 -49.74 24.34
CA ARG A 61 0.42 -50.92 23.75
C ARG A 61 1.85 -50.60 23.37
N THR A 62 2.66 -51.63 23.16
CA THR A 62 4.05 -51.46 22.70
C THR A 62 4.17 -51.94 21.26
N ILE A 63 4.85 -51.17 20.43
CA ILE A 63 5.11 -51.52 19.02
C ILE A 63 6.59 -51.23 18.75
N ASN A 64 7.35 -52.22 18.27
CA ASN A 64 8.76 -52.09 17.90
C ASN A 64 9.64 -51.31 18.92
N GLY A 65 9.42 -51.56 20.21
CA GLY A 65 10.16 -50.92 21.31
C GLY A 65 9.58 -49.58 21.81
N PHE A 66 8.69 -48.94 21.04
CA PHE A 66 8.00 -47.71 21.44
C PHE A 66 6.75 -48.01 22.27
N GLU A 67 6.56 -47.29 23.37
CA GLU A 67 5.33 -47.33 24.16
C GLU A 67 4.30 -46.36 23.59
N LEU A 68 3.20 -46.86 23.04
CA LEU A 68 2.10 -46.02 22.57
C LEU A 68 1.11 -45.79 23.71
N VAL A 69 0.98 -44.52 24.10
CA VAL A 69 0.06 -44.07 25.15
C VAL A 69 -1.09 -43.33 24.51
N PHE A 70 -2.32 -43.77 24.82
CA PHE A 70 -3.54 -43.13 24.34
C PHE A 70 -4.16 -42.28 25.45
N VAL A 71 -4.24 -40.97 25.21
CA VAL A 71 -4.83 -40.02 26.15
C VAL A 71 -6.21 -39.61 25.65
N TYR A 72 -7.23 -39.75 26.50
CA TYR A 72 -8.62 -39.47 26.14
C TYR A 72 -8.99 -38.02 26.43
N HIS A 73 -9.30 -37.23 25.39
CA HIS A 73 -9.73 -35.82 25.54
C HIS A 73 -11.20 -35.56 25.14
N GLY A 74 -11.95 -36.58 24.74
CA GLY A 74 -13.30 -36.41 24.18
C GLY A 74 -13.27 -35.81 22.76
N LYS A 75 -14.45 -35.44 22.21
CA LYS A 75 -14.53 -34.85 20.86
C LYS A 75 -13.78 -33.52 20.82
N THR A 76 -12.74 -33.46 20.01
CA THR A 76 -11.86 -32.28 19.87
C THR A 76 -12.18 -31.55 18.57
N THR A 77 -12.15 -30.22 18.57
CA THR A 77 -12.33 -29.42 17.36
C THR A 77 -11.09 -29.51 16.47
N ALA A 78 -11.26 -29.66 15.16
CA ALA A 78 -10.17 -29.74 14.18
C ALA A 78 -9.26 -28.48 14.14
N SER A 79 -9.67 -27.39 14.79
CA SER A 79 -9.03 -26.07 14.78
C SER A 79 -7.60 -26.02 15.36
N TYR A 80 -7.13 -27.06 16.05
CA TYR A 80 -5.82 -27.07 16.71
C TYR A 80 -4.94 -28.26 16.32
N ILE A 81 -5.31 -28.95 15.24
CA ILE A 81 -4.62 -30.09 14.66
C ILE A 81 -4.14 -29.69 13.27
N GLN A 82 -2.93 -30.08 12.91
CA GLN A 82 -2.33 -29.84 11.61
C GLN A 82 -1.85 -31.15 10.98
N THR A 83 -1.90 -31.21 9.66
CA THR A 83 -1.32 -32.33 8.91
C THR A 83 0.09 -31.94 8.47
N ILE A 84 1.08 -32.71 8.89
CA ILE A 84 2.47 -32.54 8.46
C ILE A 84 2.88 -33.66 7.51
N LEU A 85 3.88 -33.37 6.67
CA LEU A 85 4.56 -34.39 5.89
C LEU A 85 5.89 -34.72 6.57
N PHE A 86 5.98 -35.89 7.20
CA PHE A 86 7.19 -36.34 7.89
C PHE A 86 7.74 -37.58 7.19
N ARG A 87 8.96 -37.46 6.63
CA ARG A 87 9.63 -38.53 5.87
C ARG A 87 8.73 -39.23 4.83
N GLY A 88 7.87 -38.47 4.15
CA GLY A 88 6.95 -38.98 3.11
C GLY A 88 5.57 -39.42 3.60
N TYR A 89 5.33 -39.49 4.91
CA TYR A 89 4.05 -39.86 5.50
C TYR A 89 3.25 -38.63 5.95
N ARG A 90 1.93 -38.65 5.71
CA ARG A 90 1.01 -37.62 6.21
C ARG A 90 0.55 -37.99 7.62
N LEU A 91 0.88 -37.16 8.60
CA LEU A 91 0.56 -37.39 10.01
C LEU A 91 -0.26 -36.23 10.57
N GLN A 92 -1.28 -36.53 11.39
CA GLN A 92 -2.00 -35.53 12.17
C GLN A 92 -1.28 -35.27 13.50
N VAL A 93 -0.93 -34.02 13.74
CA VAL A 93 -0.14 -33.59 14.91
C VAL A 93 -0.79 -32.34 15.50
N SER A 94 -0.72 -32.16 16.82
CA SER A 94 -1.18 -30.92 17.44
C SER A 94 -0.36 -29.71 16.96
N THR A 95 -1.00 -28.54 16.95
CA THR A 95 -0.29 -27.25 16.89
C THR A 95 0.59 -27.07 18.13
N VAL A 96 1.62 -26.23 18.05
CA VAL A 96 2.54 -25.97 19.17
C VAL A 96 1.79 -25.52 20.42
N GLU A 97 0.86 -24.58 20.29
CA GLU A 97 0.04 -24.09 21.40
C GLU A 97 -0.72 -25.23 22.05
N LYS A 98 -1.35 -26.09 21.23
CA LYS A 98 -2.11 -27.23 21.73
C LYS A 98 -1.20 -28.28 22.39
N THR A 99 0.01 -28.50 21.88
CA THR A 99 1.02 -29.37 22.52
C THR A 99 1.37 -28.85 23.92
N LEU A 100 1.62 -27.54 24.08
CA LEU A 100 1.91 -26.93 25.39
C LEU A 100 0.73 -27.04 26.36
N ILE A 101 -0.50 -26.88 25.87
CA ILE A 101 -1.71 -27.10 26.66
C ILE A 101 -1.81 -28.55 27.12
N ASP A 102 -1.59 -29.51 26.23
CA ASP A 102 -1.69 -30.92 26.56
C ASP A 102 -0.62 -31.32 27.60
N LEU A 103 0.62 -30.82 27.48
CA LEU A 103 1.68 -31.02 28.48
C LEU A 103 1.32 -30.47 29.86
N THR A 104 0.65 -29.31 29.93
CA THR A 104 0.22 -28.72 31.22
C THR A 104 -1.05 -29.37 31.79
N LYS A 105 -1.85 -30.01 30.95
CA LYS A 105 -3.06 -30.75 31.34
C LYS A 105 -2.70 -32.14 31.88
N ASP A 106 -1.94 -32.90 31.09
CA ASP A 106 -1.66 -34.31 31.31
C ASP A 106 -0.26 -34.49 31.91
N THR A 107 -0.02 -33.83 33.05
CA THR A 107 1.30 -33.75 33.69
C THR A 107 1.94 -35.11 33.98
N VAL A 108 1.17 -36.19 34.05
CA VAL A 108 1.70 -37.55 34.19
C VAL A 108 2.62 -37.93 33.02
N TYR A 109 2.29 -37.48 31.80
CA TYR A 109 3.02 -37.78 30.57
C TYR A 109 3.93 -36.63 30.12
N ALA A 110 3.93 -35.51 30.82
CA ALA A 110 4.79 -34.37 30.54
C ALA A 110 6.24 -34.62 31.00
N PRO A 111 7.25 -33.97 30.41
CA PRO A 111 8.61 -33.98 30.94
C PRO A 111 8.68 -33.25 32.30
N PRO A 112 9.85 -33.22 32.98
CA PRO A 112 10.03 -32.47 34.22
C PRO A 112 9.68 -30.98 34.07
N THR A 113 9.29 -30.34 35.18
CA THR A 113 8.89 -28.92 35.24
C THR A 113 9.89 -27.97 34.56
N SER A 114 11.19 -28.23 34.72
CA SER A 114 12.27 -27.44 34.12
C SER A 114 12.28 -27.49 32.60
N GLU A 115 11.99 -28.65 32.01
CA GLU A 115 11.93 -28.85 30.55
C GLU A 115 10.65 -28.26 29.97
N VAL A 116 9.51 -28.39 30.67
CA VAL A 116 8.28 -27.69 30.28
C VAL A 116 8.49 -26.17 30.29
N GLY A 117 9.15 -25.64 31.33
CA GLY A 117 9.55 -24.23 31.37
C GLY A 117 10.41 -23.83 30.18
N SER A 118 11.44 -24.62 29.84
CA SER A 118 12.31 -24.39 28.68
C SER A 118 11.52 -24.25 27.37
N LEU A 119 10.50 -25.09 27.15
CA LEU A 119 9.64 -25.02 25.96
C LEU A 119 8.84 -23.71 25.88
N PHE A 120 8.34 -23.22 27.01
CA PHE A 120 7.68 -21.91 27.07
C PHE A 120 8.64 -20.77 26.72
N CYS A 121 9.94 -20.94 26.90
CA CYS A 121 10.94 -19.94 26.50
C CYS A 121 11.33 -20.06 25.03
N ARG A 122 11.75 -21.25 24.57
CA ARG A 122 12.45 -21.44 23.29
C ARG A 122 11.57 -21.58 22.05
N VAL A 123 10.28 -21.92 22.21
CA VAL A 123 9.41 -22.22 21.07
C VAL A 123 8.61 -20.99 20.62
N SER A 124 8.40 -20.85 19.31
CA SER A 124 7.55 -19.84 18.67
C SER A 124 6.06 -20.21 18.79
N TYR A 125 5.25 -19.35 19.41
CA TYR A 125 3.80 -19.54 19.57
C TYR A 125 3.07 -18.24 19.93
N ASN A 126 1.75 -18.21 19.75
CA ASN A 126 0.90 -17.08 20.08
C ASN A 126 0.37 -17.14 21.53
N THR A 127 0.83 -16.22 22.39
CA THR A 127 0.45 -16.16 23.82
C THR A 127 -1.05 -15.99 24.04
N ARG A 128 -1.73 -15.15 23.24
CA ARG A 128 -3.18 -14.91 23.38
C ARG A 128 -3.98 -16.14 23.00
N LEU A 129 -3.59 -16.82 21.92
CA LEU A 129 -4.20 -18.08 21.50
C LEU A 129 -4.00 -19.16 22.57
N LEU A 130 -2.79 -19.28 23.11
CA LEU A 130 -2.47 -20.24 24.17
C LEU A 130 -3.34 -20.03 25.41
N LEU A 131 -3.46 -18.80 25.90
CA LEU A 131 -4.33 -18.46 27.04
C LEU A 131 -5.81 -18.76 26.76
N ASN A 132 -6.28 -18.52 25.54
CA ASN A 132 -7.65 -18.83 25.14
C ASN A 132 -7.93 -20.34 25.14
N ILE A 133 -7.01 -21.16 24.60
CA ILE A 133 -7.14 -22.62 24.63
C ILE A 133 -7.08 -23.12 26.08
N ALA A 134 -6.16 -22.58 26.90
CA ALA A 134 -6.05 -22.93 28.32
C ALA A 134 -7.36 -22.66 29.08
N ARG A 135 -7.99 -21.50 28.82
CA ARG A 135 -9.27 -21.09 29.42
C ARG A 135 -10.41 -22.05 29.10
N GLN A 136 -10.44 -22.57 27.87
CA GLN A 136 -11.46 -23.53 27.43
C GLN A 136 -11.19 -24.96 27.95
N THR A 137 -9.97 -25.23 28.41
CA THR A 137 -9.56 -26.57 28.83
C THR A 137 -9.91 -26.86 30.29
N SER A 138 -9.33 -26.11 31.25
CA SER A 138 -9.67 -26.23 32.67
C SER A 138 -9.07 -25.10 33.50
N ASP A 139 -9.62 -24.89 34.72
CA ASP A 139 -9.06 -23.96 35.71
C ASP A 139 -7.63 -24.35 36.15
N SER A 140 -7.30 -25.63 36.18
CA SER A 140 -5.93 -26.08 36.52
C SER A 140 -4.93 -25.75 35.41
N VAL A 141 -5.33 -25.93 34.15
CA VAL A 141 -4.47 -25.68 32.98
C VAL A 141 -4.20 -24.18 32.83
N ILE A 142 -5.22 -23.33 32.91
CA ILE A 142 -5.03 -21.87 32.79
C ILE A 142 -4.11 -21.31 33.88
N LYS A 143 -4.16 -21.85 35.12
CA LYS A 143 -3.25 -21.46 36.20
C LYS A 143 -1.80 -21.84 35.91
N ARG A 144 -1.55 -23.08 35.46
CA ARG A 144 -0.20 -23.57 35.11
C ARG A 144 0.40 -22.82 33.93
N VAL A 145 -0.38 -22.63 32.86
CA VAL A 145 0.04 -21.86 31.67
C VAL A 145 0.36 -20.43 32.05
N SER A 146 -0.48 -19.78 32.87
CA SER A 146 -0.23 -18.42 33.34
C SER A 146 1.04 -18.32 34.18
N LEU A 147 1.33 -19.32 35.02
CA LEU A 147 2.58 -19.37 35.78
C LEU A 147 3.79 -19.50 34.86
N TYR A 148 3.77 -20.37 33.84
CA TYR A 148 4.90 -20.52 32.90
C TYR A 148 5.09 -19.30 32.00
N LEU A 149 4.01 -18.65 31.55
CA LEU A 149 4.10 -17.39 30.81
C LEU A 149 4.68 -16.27 31.68
N ALA A 150 4.25 -16.20 32.93
CA ALA A 150 4.84 -15.28 33.89
C ALA A 150 6.31 -15.63 34.12
N TRP A 151 6.66 -16.88 34.41
CA TRP A 151 8.02 -17.34 34.71
C TRP A 151 9.00 -17.16 33.54
N SER A 152 8.55 -17.35 32.30
CA SER A 152 9.37 -17.09 31.09
C SER A 152 9.56 -15.61 30.79
N GLY A 153 8.73 -14.71 31.34
CA GLY A 153 8.74 -13.28 31.01
C GLY A 153 7.91 -12.92 29.78
N ARG A 154 7.13 -13.86 29.24
CA ARG A 154 6.34 -13.70 28.00
C ARG A 154 5.02 -12.94 28.13
N ALA A 155 4.59 -12.67 29.36
CA ALA A 155 3.33 -11.97 29.62
C ALA A 155 3.51 -10.90 30.71
N ALA A 156 2.89 -9.74 30.48
CA ALA A 156 2.70 -8.70 31.48
C ALA A 156 1.60 -9.10 32.48
N TYR A 157 1.59 -8.44 33.64
CA TYR A 157 0.60 -8.68 34.69
C TYR A 157 -0.85 -8.55 34.18
N HIS A 158 -1.12 -7.54 33.37
CA HIS A 158 -2.46 -7.26 32.85
C HIS A 158 -2.93 -8.26 31.77
N GLU A 159 -2.01 -8.99 31.15
CA GLU A 159 -2.32 -10.03 30.14
C GLU A 159 -2.73 -11.36 30.79
N LEU A 160 -2.44 -11.52 32.09
CA LEU A 160 -2.70 -12.75 32.83
C LEU A 160 -4.09 -12.74 33.49
N PRO A 161 -4.87 -13.83 33.38
CA PRO A 161 -6.27 -13.87 33.78
C PRO A 161 -6.49 -14.12 35.29
N PHE A 162 -5.79 -13.40 36.17
CA PHE A 162 -5.83 -13.62 37.63
C PHE A 162 -7.24 -13.63 38.23
N LYS A 163 -8.14 -12.76 37.74
CA LYS A 163 -9.53 -12.66 38.22
C LYS A 163 -10.38 -13.89 37.90
N LEU A 164 -9.98 -14.71 36.93
CA LEU A 164 -10.71 -15.91 36.53
C LEU A 164 -10.31 -17.15 37.33
N PHE A 165 -9.23 -17.08 38.12
CA PHE A 165 -8.74 -18.22 38.87
C PHE A 165 -9.66 -18.57 40.04
N LYS A 166 -10.08 -19.85 40.11
CA LYS A 166 -10.71 -20.35 41.33
C LYS A 166 -9.71 -20.31 42.48
N ARG A 167 -10.19 -20.07 43.70
CA ARG A 167 -9.32 -19.94 44.89
C ARG A 167 -8.65 -21.25 45.34
N THR A 168 -9.00 -22.38 44.76
CA THR A 168 -8.41 -23.69 45.10
C THR A 168 -6.97 -23.78 44.58
N PRO A 169 -5.96 -23.93 45.45
CA PRO A 169 -4.59 -24.07 45.04
C PRO A 169 -4.32 -25.48 44.46
N ILE A 170 -3.50 -25.55 43.41
CA ILE A 170 -3.05 -26.81 42.78
C ILE A 170 -1.53 -26.92 42.83
N LYS A 171 -0.98 -28.11 42.60
CA LYS A 171 0.45 -28.26 42.30
C LYS A 171 0.73 -27.96 40.82
N LEU A 172 1.85 -27.30 40.54
CA LEU A 172 2.35 -27.08 39.18
C LEU A 172 2.50 -28.42 38.46
N ASP A 173 3.20 -29.36 39.10
CA ASP A 173 3.23 -30.77 38.72
C ASP A 173 2.91 -31.63 39.96
N PRO A 174 1.88 -32.50 39.91
CA PRO A 174 1.52 -33.40 41.01
C PRO A 174 2.62 -34.36 41.44
N ARG A 175 3.55 -34.69 40.53
CA ARG A 175 4.67 -35.62 40.75
C ARG A 175 5.75 -35.04 41.65
N GLU A 176 5.79 -33.72 41.82
CA GLU A 176 6.81 -33.03 42.61
C GLU A 176 6.68 -33.37 44.10
N THR A 177 7.81 -33.82 44.65
CA THR A 177 7.98 -34.21 46.06
C THR A 177 8.87 -33.23 46.84
N GLU A 178 9.52 -32.28 46.16
CA GLU A 178 10.39 -31.27 46.77
C GLU A 178 9.62 -30.21 47.60
N LYS A 179 10.38 -29.35 48.31
CA LYS A 179 9.83 -28.21 49.04
C LYS A 179 9.22 -27.20 48.06
N LEU A 180 7.89 -27.13 48.06
CA LEU A 180 7.13 -26.22 47.20
C LEU A 180 7.00 -24.83 47.85
N THR A 181 7.12 -23.79 47.04
CA THR A 181 6.83 -22.39 47.41
C THR A 181 5.49 -21.94 46.81
N TRP A 182 4.96 -20.82 47.32
CA TRP A 182 3.67 -20.27 46.91
C TRP A 182 3.59 -18.76 47.18
N ASN A 183 3.34 -17.97 46.14
CA ASN A 183 3.16 -16.52 46.23
C ASN A 183 1.68 -16.07 46.16
N GLY A 184 0.72 -16.99 46.28
CA GLY A 184 -0.72 -16.67 46.23
C GLY A 184 -1.29 -16.45 44.83
N LEU A 185 -0.55 -15.76 43.97
CA LEU A 185 -1.07 -15.10 42.76
C LEU A 185 -1.68 -16.06 41.72
N PHE A 186 -1.02 -17.20 41.47
CA PHE A 186 -1.45 -18.16 40.45
C PHE A 186 -2.31 -19.30 40.99
N PHE A 187 -2.59 -19.32 42.30
CA PHE A 187 -3.16 -20.48 43.00
C PHE A 187 -2.45 -21.80 42.61
N THR A 188 -1.13 -21.73 42.44
CA THR A 188 -0.29 -22.86 42.05
C THR A 188 0.92 -22.93 42.98
N ARG A 189 1.19 -24.10 43.56
CA ARG A 189 2.40 -24.41 44.33
C ARG A 189 3.46 -24.99 43.39
N PHE A 190 4.69 -24.49 43.44
CA PHE A 190 5.77 -24.84 42.51
C PHE A 190 7.10 -25.06 43.24
N PRO A 191 8.04 -25.86 42.71
CA PRO A 191 9.32 -26.11 43.36
C PRO A 191 10.17 -24.83 43.39
N LEU A 192 10.87 -24.57 44.51
CA LEU A 192 11.69 -23.37 44.65
C LEU A 192 12.83 -23.33 43.62
N ALA A 193 13.35 -24.50 43.21
CA ALA A 193 14.39 -24.63 42.19
C ALA A 193 14.02 -23.98 40.85
N LEU A 194 12.72 -23.90 40.52
CA LEU A 194 12.24 -23.21 39.31
C LEU A 194 12.62 -21.73 39.29
N LEU A 195 12.69 -21.06 40.46
CA LEU A 195 13.08 -19.64 40.54
C LEU A 195 14.59 -19.42 40.37
N LEU A 196 15.42 -20.42 40.70
CA LEU A 196 16.87 -20.41 40.49
C LEU A 196 17.26 -20.75 39.06
N GLN A 197 16.37 -21.36 38.29
CA GLN A 197 16.64 -21.75 36.91
C GLN A 197 16.52 -20.52 35.99
N PRO A 198 17.60 -20.07 35.34
CA PRO A 198 17.51 -19.00 34.36
C PRO A 198 16.68 -19.48 33.15
N PRO A 199 15.67 -18.71 32.72
CA PRO A 199 14.95 -18.98 31.48
C PRO A 199 15.90 -19.01 30.28
N ASP A 200 15.57 -19.85 29.31
CA ASP A 200 16.30 -19.91 28.05
C ASP A 200 16.09 -18.67 27.18
N ALA A 201 17.02 -18.47 26.24
CA ALA A 201 16.96 -17.37 25.29
C ALA A 201 15.65 -17.37 24.47
N PRO A 202 15.05 -16.19 24.23
CA PRO A 202 13.83 -16.06 23.44
C PRO A 202 14.07 -16.37 21.96
N PRO A 203 13.10 -16.96 21.24
CA PRO A 203 13.19 -17.15 19.80
C PRO A 203 13.07 -15.82 19.06
N ALA A 204 13.50 -15.81 17.79
CA ALA A 204 13.61 -14.60 16.99
C ALA A 204 12.27 -13.91 16.69
N ASP A 205 11.15 -14.60 16.82
CA ASP A 205 9.80 -14.11 16.51
C ASP A 205 9.11 -13.39 17.67
N VAL A 206 9.73 -13.31 18.85
CA VAL A 206 9.19 -12.55 20.00
C VAL A 206 9.38 -11.05 19.78
N ASP A 207 8.35 -10.25 20.07
CA ASP A 207 8.42 -8.79 19.98
C ASP A 207 9.52 -8.21 20.88
N ASN A 208 10.15 -7.11 20.46
CA ASN A 208 11.30 -6.53 21.14
C ASN A 208 11.04 -6.22 22.63
N THR A 209 9.84 -5.76 22.99
CA THR A 209 9.51 -5.41 24.38
C THR A 209 9.45 -6.67 25.25
N THR A 210 8.75 -7.71 24.80
CA THR A 210 8.68 -8.98 25.52
C THR A 210 10.03 -9.68 25.56
N ARG A 211 10.79 -9.63 24.46
CA ARG A 211 12.15 -10.17 24.38
C ARG A 211 13.05 -9.61 25.48
N LEU A 212 13.06 -8.28 25.66
CA LEU A 212 13.85 -7.61 26.70
C LEU A 212 13.51 -8.10 28.11
N TRP A 213 12.24 -8.37 28.39
CA TRP A 213 11.81 -8.86 29.71
C TRP A 213 12.13 -10.34 29.93
N MET A 214 12.04 -11.17 28.88
CA MET A 214 12.52 -12.57 28.94
C MET A 214 14.03 -12.62 29.17
N GLU A 215 14.75 -11.75 28.47
CA GLU A 215 16.16 -11.52 28.64
C GLU A 215 16.47 -11.11 30.08
N LEU A 216 15.86 -10.04 30.62
CA LEU A 216 16.08 -9.59 32.00
C LEU A 216 15.90 -10.73 33.02
N ARG A 217 14.91 -11.61 32.80
CA ARG A 217 14.67 -12.79 33.65
C ARG A 217 15.76 -13.86 33.59
N SER A 218 16.56 -13.90 32.53
CA SER A 218 17.68 -14.85 32.37
C SER A 218 18.93 -14.47 33.19
N LEU A 219 18.96 -13.27 33.80
CA LEU A 219 20.09 -12.82 34.60
C LEU A 219 20.17 -13.57 35.94
N PRO A 220 21.30 -14.23 36.26
CA PRO A 220 21.46 -14.99 37.51
C PRO A 220 21.19 -14.15 38.77
N GLU A 221 21.62 -12.89 38.80
CA GLU A 221 21.44 -11.99 39.94
C GLU A 221 19.96 -11.70 40.20
N LEU A 222 19.14 -11.65 39.15
CA LEU A 222 17.70 -11.46 39.28
C LEU A 222 17.00 -12.74 39.77
N CYS A 223 17.45 -13.91 39.32
CA CYS A 223 17.00 -15.21 39.85
C CYS A 223 17.25 -15.31 41.36
N GLU A 224 18.43 -14.93 41.83
CA GLU A 224 18.74 -14.90 43.27
C GLU A 224 17.80 -13.97 44.06
N LYS A 225 17.55 -12.75 43.55
CA LYS A 225 16.60 -11.80 44.17
C LYS A 225 15.17 -12.36 44.22
N GLN A 226 14.71 -13.07 43.18
CA GLN A 226 13.40 -13.73 43.17
C GLN A 226 13.28 -14.82 44.25
N VAL A 227 14.34 -15.61 44.43
CA VAL A 227 14.40 -16.68 45.43
C VAL A 227 14.40 -16.12 46.84
N GLN A 228 15.20 -15.09 47.11
CA GLN A 228 15.18 -14.36 48.39
C GLN A 228 13.80 -13.76 48.69
N ALA A 229 13.11 -13.28 47.66
CA ALA A 229 11.76 -12.73 47.77
C ALA A 229 10.66 -13.81 47.86
N ASN A 230 10.95 -15.07 47.52
CA ASN A 230 9.96 -16.15 47.31
C ASN A 230 8.83 -15.76 46.34
N MET A 231 9.12 -14.99 45.29
CA MET A 231 8.13 -14.45 44.35
C MET A 231 8.64 -14.42 42.91
N ILE A 232 7.73 -14.58 41.95
CA ILE A 232 8.00 -14.39 40.51
C ILE A 232 7.82 -12.90 40.17
N PHE A 233 8.80 -12.31 39.49
CA PHE A 233 8.80 -10.88 39.14
C PHE A 233 8.12 -10.58 37.81
N ILE A 234 6.81 -10.36 37.83
CA ILE A 234 6.02 -10.17 36.61
C ILE A 234 6.19 -8.74 36.08
N ARG A 235 6.36 -8.59 34.76
CA ARG A 235 6.37 -7.29 34.07
C ARG A 235 5.09 -6.51 34.41
N GLU A 236 5.24 -5.23 34.71
CA GLU A 236 4.12 -4.31 35.08
C GLU A 236 3.31 -4.79 36.28
N THR A 237 3.95 -5.45 37.24
CA THR A 237 3.29 -5.85 38.48
C THR A 237 2.85 -4.64 39.31
N PRO A 238 1.65 -4.65 39.91
CA PRO A 238 1.23 -3.62 40.85
C PRO A 238 1.90 -3.75 42.23
N GLU A 239 2.67 -4.82 42.47
CA GLU A 239 3.32 -5.10 43.77
C GLU A 239 4.50 -4.14 44.03
N PRO A 240 4.38 -3.17 44.97
CA PRO A 240 5.40 -2.15 45.16
C PRO A 240 6.75 -2.71 45.58
N ARG A 241 6.76 -3.84 46.32
CA ARG A 241 8.00 -4.49 46.75
C ARG A 241 8.81 -5.02 45.57
N ILE A 242 8.15 -5.57 44.55
CA ILE A 242 8.83 -6.09 43.35
C ILE A 242 9.38 -4.93 42.53
N ASN A 243 8.58 -3.86 42.35
CA ASN A 243 9.01 -2.66 41.64
C ASN A 243 10.25 -2.06 42.31
N ALA A 244 10.24 -1.89 43.64
CA ALA A 244 11.40 -1.39 44.38
C ALA A 244 12.67 -2.25 44.19
N ILE A 245 12.54 -3.58 44.13
CA ILE A 245 13.69 -4.47 43.91
C ILE A 245 14.27 -4.27 42.50
N ILE A 246 13.41 -4.17 41.48
CA ILE A 246 13.82 -3.98 40.09
C ILE A 246 14.41 -2.58 39.88
N GLU A 247 13.78 -1.53 40.44
CA GLU A 247 14.28 -0.15 40.34
C GLU A 247 15.65 -0.01 41.01
N ASN A 248 15.83 -0.54 42.22
CA ASN A 248 17.13 -0.51 42.89
C ASN A 248 18.21 -1.23 42.09
N TYR A 249 17.85 -2.33 41.42
CA TYR A 249 18.77 -3.05 40.54
C TYR A 249 19.17 -2.20 39.32
N PHE A 250 18.24 -1.52 38.66
CA PHE A 250 18.58 -0.61 37.56
C PHE A 250 19.42 0.59 38.01
N ILE A 251 19.12 1.17 39.18
CA ILE A 251 19.90 2.26 39.77
C ILE A 251 21.35 1.81 40.04
N GLU A 252 21.52 0.61 40.60
CA GLU A 252 22.84 0.01 40.86
C GLU A 252 23.64 -0.20 39.56
N ILE A 253 22.98 -0.69 38.52
CA ILE A 253 23.63 -0.86 37.21
C ILE A 253 24.02 0.49 36.62
N PHE A 254 23.11 1.47 36.58
CA PHE A 254 23.39 2.79 36.04
C PHE A 254 24.57 3.48 36.75
N ARG A 255 24.59 3.39 38.08
CA ARG A 255 25.66 3.94 38.93
C ARG A 255 27.02 3.33 38.59
N ASN A 256 27.05 2.03 38.29
CA ASN A 256 28.29 1.27 38.10
C ASN A 256 28.69 1.09 36.62
N LEU A 257 27.95 1.67 35.65
CA LEU A 257 28.34 1.64 34.24
C LEU A 257 29.70 2.31 34.03
N ASP A 258 30.58 1.69 33.25
CA ASP A 258 31.79 2.39 32.77
C ASP A 258 31.43 3.57 31.85
N GLY A 259 32.38 4.50 31.67
CA GLY A 259 32.15 5.73 30.91
C GLY A 259 31.77 5.50 29.45
N ASP A 260 32.41 4.53 28.78
CA ASP A 260 32.11 4.20 27.39
C ASP A 260 30.69 3.66 27.22
N LYS A 261 30.23 2.79 28.13
CA LYS A 261 28.86 2.28 28.14
C LYS A 261 27.85 3.36 28.51
N LEU A 262 28.17 4.27 29.43
CA LEU A 262 27.31 5.41 29.72
C LEU A 262 27.12 6.28 28.47
N TYR A 263 28.21 6.62 27.77
CA TYR A 263 28.12 7.46 26.57
C TYR A 263 27.38 6.77 25.44
N TRP A 264 27.60 5.47 25.26
CA TRP A 264 26.82 4.66 24.33
C TRP A 264 25.33 4.68 24.70
N LEU A 265 24.99 4.53 25.99
CA LEU A 265 23.61 4.58 26.47
C LEU A 265 22.96 5.93 26.12
N LEU A 266 23.60 7.05 26.48
CA LEU A 266 23.10 8.41 26.21
C LEU A 266 22.89 8.63 24.70
N ALA A 267 23.88 8.29 23.88
CA ALA A 267 23.83 8.45 22.43
C ALA A 267 22.67 7.70 21.76
N ASN A 268 22.25 6.57 22.31
CA ASN A 268 21.25 5.70 21.71
C ASN A 268 19.84 5.87 22.30
N THR A 269 19.64 6.80 23.25
CA THR A 269 18.37 7.00 23.96
C THR A 269 17.20 7.34 23.02
N LEU A 270 17.44 8.14 21.98
CA LEU A 270 16.42 8.55 21.00
C LEU A 270 16.51 7.81 19.67
N SER A 271 17.41 6.84 19.56
CA SER A 271 17.68 6.10 18.33
C SER A 271 16.86 4.80 18.28
N ALA A 272 16.12 4.59 17.21
CA ALA A 272 15.37 3.34 16.96
C ALA A 272 16.23 2.29 16.24
N ARG A 273 17.57 2.32 16.36
CA ARG A 273 18.46 1.44 15.60
C ARG A 273 18.38 0.00 16.15
N GLU A 274 17.97 -0.93 15.29
CA GLU A 274 17.86 -2.36 15.58
C GLU A 274 19.20 -3.11 15.42
N ASP A 275 20.16 -2.53 14.68
CA ASP A 275 21.35 -3.22 14.14
C ASP A 275 22.64 -3.07 14.96
N LEU A 276 22.57 -2.64 16.21
CA LEU A 276 23.79 -2.50 17.03
C LEU A 276 24.19 -3.86 17.59
N GLU A 277 25.29 -4.43 17.08
CA GLU A 277 26.01 -5.53 17.74
C GLU A 277 26.25 -5.16 19.23
N PHE A 278 25.90 -6.09 20.10
CA PHE A 278 25.54 -5.98 21.53
C PHE A 278 26.55 -5.32 22.50
N PRO A 279 26.09 -4.79 23.66
CA PRO A 279 26.43 -5.39 24.98
C PRO A 279 25.19 -5.53 25.94
N PRO A 280 25.26 -6.27 27.07
CA PRO A 280 24.23 -7.22 27.54
C PRO A 280 22.91 -6.60 28.01
N LEU A 281 21.77 -7.10 27.49
CA LEU A 281 20.37 -7.15 28.01
C LEU A 281 19.73 -5.93 28.71
N VAL A 282 20.45 -5.26 29.60
CA VAL A 282 19.97 -4.20 30.49
C VAL A 282 19.86 -2.82 29.83
N PRO A 283 20.66 -2.39 28.84
CA PRO A 283 20.65 -1.01 28.36
C PRO A 283 19.30 -0.48 27.87
N ARG A 284 18.46 -1.26 27.17
CA ARG A 284 17.16 -0.75 26.67
C ARG A 284 16.13 -0.58 27.78
N LEU A 285 16.06 -1.53 28.71
CA LEU A 285 15.20 -1.37 29.89
C LEU A 285 15.73 -0.25 30.79
N LEU A 286 17.05 -0.13 30.90
CA LEU A 286 17.70 0.96 31.60
C LEU A 286 17.39 2.31 30.96
N LEU A 287 17.41 2.42 29.63
CA LEU A 287 17.00 3.63 28.89
C LEU A 287 15.57 4.02 29.22
N SER A 288 14.64 3.07 29.16
CA SER A 288 13.25 3.33 29.52
C SER A 288 13.08 3.70 31.01
N PHE A 289 13.94 3.18 31.87
CA PHE A 289 13.92 3.45 33.31
C PHE A 289 14.48 4.83 33.65
N ILE A 290 15.57 5.26 33.03
CA ILE A 290 16.18 6.57 33.28
C ILE A 290 15.46 7.71 32.54
N ALA A 291 14.67 7.39 31.51
CA ALA A 291 13.88 8.38 30.78
C ALA A 291 12.97 9.16 31.75
N ASN A 292 13.13 10.47 31.80
CA ASN A 292 12.42 11.40 32.69
C ASN A 292 12.65 11.20 34.21
N ARG A 293 13.68 10.45 34.63
CA ARG A 293 14.07 10.28 36.04
C ARG A 293 15.27 11.15 36.40
N THR A 294 15.03 12.45 36.61
CA THR A 294 16.08 13.42 36.98
C THR A 294 16.79 13.03 38.27
N ASP A 295 16.08 12.41 39.22
CA ASP A 295 16.63 11.86 40.47
C ASP A 295 17.72 10.81 40.22
N VAL A 296 17.55 9.94 39.20
CA VAL A 296 18.52 8.91 38.84
C VAL A 296 19.66 9.49 38.00
N LEU A 297 19.35 10.38 37.04
CA LEU A 297 20.36 11.03 36.21
C LEU A 297 21.35 11.86 37.07
N ASN A 298 20.86 12.49 38.12
CA ASN A 298 21.68 13.28 39.05
C ASN A 298 22.76 12.47 39.76
N LEU A 299 22.65 11.13 39.82
CA LEU A 299 23.71 10.27 40.36
C LEU A 299 25.02 10.38 39.56
N ARG A 300 24.96 10.83 38.31
CA ARG A 300 26.11 11.00 37.40
C ARG A 300 26.05 12.33 36.64
N ALA A 301 25.57 13.39 37.29
CA ALA A 301 25.31 14.69 36.67
C ALA A 301 26.52 15.28 35.94
N ASP A 302 27.72 15.21 36.53
CA ASP A 302 28.95 15.78 35.95
C ASP A 302 29.31 15.11 34.61
N GLU A 303 29.29 13.77 34.58
CA GLU A 303 29.62 13.00 33.38
C GLU A 303 28.60 13.19 32.25
N ILE A 304 27.32 13.32 32.60
CA ILE A 304 26.25 13.61 31.65
C ILE A 304 26.38 15.05 31.13
N SER A 305 26.69 16.02 32.00
CA SER A 305 26.89 17.43 31.61
C SER A 305 28.06 17.59 30.65
N ASP A 306 29.17 16.91 30.93
CA ASP A 306 30.32 16.82 30.04
C ASP A 306 29.96 16.23 28.68
N TRP A 307 29.15 15.16 28.67
CA TRP A 307 28.70 14.52 27.45
C TRP A 307 27.74 15.41 26.64
N VAL A 308 26.78 16.06 27.29
CA VAL A 308 25.84 17.01 26.66
C VAL A 308 26.61 18.15 26.02
N THR A 309 27.54 18.78 26.75
CA THR A 309 28.36 19.89 26.25
C THR A 309 29.13 19.51 24.99
N ARG A 310 29.68 18.28 24.92
CA ARG A 310 30.40 17.79 23.74
C ARG A 310 29.49 17.48 22.55
N ASN A 311 28.25 17.08 22.77
CA ASN A 311 27.37 16.55 21.72
C ASN A 311 26.25 17.49 21.29
N LEU A 312 25.96 18.55 22.04
CA LEU A 312 24.91 19.50 21.71
C LEU A 312 25.12 20.12 20.32
N LEU A 313 26.37 20.49 19.99
CA LEU A 313 26.75 21.05 18.70
C LEU A 313 27.09 19.99 17.62
N SER A 314 26.84 18.69 17.90
CA SER A 314 27.13 17.61 16.95
C SER A 314 26.39 17.80 15.61
N PRO A 315 27.04 17.52 14.46
CA PRO A 315 26.36 17.51 13.17
C PRO A 315 25.42 16.32 12.99
N ASP A 316 25.62 15.25 13.77
CA ASP A 316 24.72 14.09 13.83
C ASP A 316 23.46 14.48 14.59
N ILE A 317 22.32 14.39 13.90
CA ILE A 317 21.01 14.76 14.44
C ILE A 317 20.56 13.85 15.58
N GLU A 318 21.00 12.59 15.62
CA GLU A 318 20.66 11.66 16.69
C GLU A 318 21.39 12.06 17.99
N LEU A 319 22.69 12.32 17.89
CA LEU A 319 23.50 12.78 19.02
C LEU A 319 23.04 14.15 19.52
N ALA A 320 22.82 15.11 18.61
CA ALA A 320 22.31 16.43 18.98
C ALA A 320 20.92 16.35 19.62
N GLY A 321 20.04 15.47 19.11
CA GLY A 321 18.72 15.24 19.70
C GLY A 321 18.82 14.67 21.12
N ALA A 322 19.69 13.68 21.34
CA ALA A 322 19.90 13.10 22.67
C ALA A 322 20.52 14.12 23.63
N ALA A 323 21.47 14.94 23.17
CA ALA A 323 22.04 16.02 23.96
C ALA A 323 21.00 17.10 24.33
N ILE A 324 20.08 17.46 23.42
CA ILE A 324 18.94 18.35 23.72
C ILE A 324 18.05 17.74 24.81
N TYR A 325 17.72 16.45 24.70
CA TYR A 325 16.89 15.76 25.67
C TYR A 325 17.53 15.75 27.07
N PHE A 326 18.77 15.29 27.20
CA PHE A 326 19.44 15.24 28.50
C PHE A 326 19.81 16.63 29.02
N GLY A 327 20.21 17.56 28.14
CA GLY A 327 20.46 18.96 28.49
C GLY A 327 19.24 19.62 29.11
N THR A 328 18.04 19.35 28.58
CA THR A 328 16.78 19.83 29.17
C THR A 328 16.58 19.29 30.59
N LEU A 329 16.87 18.00 30.82
CA LEU A 329 16.66 17.34 32.10
C LEU A 329 17.65 17.77 33.19
N ILE A 330 18.88 18.15 32.81
CA ILE A 330 19.94 18.55 33.75
C ILE A 330 20.15 20.07 33.84
N GLY A 331 19.38 20.88 33.09
CA GLY A 331 19.27 22.33 33.29
C GLY A 331 20.03 23.23 32.29
N PHE A 332 20.42 22.75 31.11
CA PHE A 332 21.05 23.55 30.05
C PHE A 332 20.01 24.32 29.22
N GLU A 333 19.26 25.23 29.85
CA GLU A 333 18.08 25.84 29.22
C GLU A 333 18.41 26.68 27.98
N GLU A 334 19.38 27.60 28.08
CA GLU A 334 19.70 28.54 27.00
C GLU A 334 20.33 27.83 25.80
N GLU A 335 21.30 26.95 26.04
CA GLU A 335 22.03 26.24 24.99
C GLU A 335 21.11 25.24 24.27
N VAL A 336 20.19 24.60 25.00
CA VAL A 336 19.20 23.70 24.41
C VAL A 336 18.21 24.46 23.54
N VAL A 337 17.68 25.59 24.00
CA VAL A 337 16.74 26.40 23.23
C VAL A 337 17.40 26.94 21.95
N GLU A 338 18.63 27.43 22.05
CA GLU A 338 19.40 27.88 20.89
C GLU A 338 19.60 26.72 19.89
N ARG A 339 20.06 25.57 20.38
CA ARG A 339 20.35 24.43 19.51
C ARG A 339 19.10 23.83 18.88
N PHE A 340 18.00 23.73 19.65
CA PHE A 340 16.72 23.28 19.13
C PHE A 340 16.21 24.23 18.05
N THR A 341 16.35 25.55 18.24
CA THR A 341 15.98 26.57 17.24
C THR A 341 16.70 26.37 15.90
N GLN A 342 17.98 25.97 15.94
CA GLN A 342 18.77 25.69 14.74
C GLN A 342 18.36 24.38 14.03
N LEU A 343 17.82 23.41 14.77
CA LEU A 343 17.58 22.05 14.28
C LEU A 343 16.10 21.65 14.17
N SER A 344 15.15 22.46 14.65
CA SER A 344 13.72 22.14 14.74
C SER A 344 13.15 21.59 13.44
N SER A 345 13.46 22.24 12.32
CA SER A 345 12.97 21.81 11.00
C SER A 345 13.57 20.47 10.59
N ARG A 346 14.85 20.24 10.88
CA ARG A 346 15.52 18.94 10.60
C ARG A 346 14.91 17.83 11.45
N PHE A 347 14.60 18.09 12.72
CA PHE A 347 13.93 17.12 13.59
C PHE A 347 12.54 16.75 13.05
N PHE A 348 11.77 17.75 12.59
CA PHE A 348 10.45 17.50 12.00
C PHE A 348 10.53 16.59 10.77
N TYR A 349 11.41 16.91 9.80
CA TYR A 349 11.57 16.10 8.59
C TYR A 349 12.21 14.72 8.86
N ALA A 350 12.96 14.57 9.95
CA ALA A 350 13.47 13.28 10.43
C ALA A 350 12.44 12.47 11.25
N GLY A 351 11.22 12.99 11.45
CA GLY A 351 10.16 12.31 12.20
C GLY A 351 10.39 12.24 13.71
N LYS A 352 11.23 13.12 14.27
CA LYS A 352 11.57 13.17 15.70
C LYS A 352 10.49 13.89 16.52
N PHE A 353 9.23 13.50 16.35
CA PHE A 353 8.08 14.17 16.97
C PHE A 353 8.07 14.05 18.50
N SER A 354 8.59 12.96 19.07
CA SER A 354 8.71 12.79 20.53
C SER A 354 9.62 13.83 21.15
N LEU A 355 10.76 14.14 20.51
CA LEU A 355 11.68 15.17 20.97
C LEU A 355 11.07 16.57 20.86
N ILE A 356 10.34 16.85 19.77
CA ILE A 356 9.65 18.14 19.59
C ILE A 356 8.56 18.33 20.63
N ASN A 357 7.77 17.29 20.92
CA ASN A 357 6.76 17.32 21.97
C ASN A 357 7.40 17.53 23.35
N PHE A 358 8.47 16.79 23.66
CA PHE A 358 9.22 16.95 24.90
C PHE A 358 9.75 18.38 25.07
N PHE A 359 10.31 18.98 24.01
CA PHE A 359 10.74 20.37 24.03
C PHE A 359 9.56 21.32 24.30
N ALA A 360 8.44 21.12 23.58
CA ALA A 360 7.25 21.94 23.72
C ALA A 360 6.69 21.93 25.15
N GLU A 361 6.59 20.74 25.76
CA GLU A 361 6.10 20.54 27.14
C GLU A 361 7.00 21.23 28.18
N ASN A 362 8.31 21.23 27.97
CA ASN A 362 9.25 21.81 28.93
C ASN A 362 9.40 23.32 28.81
N PHE A 363 9.28 23.91 27.61
CA PHE A 363 9.68 25.30 27.36
C PHE A 363 8.54 26.27 27.00
N LEU A 364 7.44 25.83 26.37
CA LEU A 364 6.41 26.78 25.88
C LEU A 364 5.75 27.62 26.99
N ASN A 365 5.51 27.02 28.15
CA ASN A 365 4.81 27.68 29.27
C ASN A 365 5.72 28.58 30.13
N ARG A 366 7.02 28.70 29.81
CA ARG A 366 8.01 29.39 30.67
C ARG A 366 8.16 30.89 30.41
N ASN A 367 7.19 31.55 29.78
CA ASN A 367 7.28 32.96 29.34
C ASN A 367 8.53 33.27 28.47
N MET A 368 9.10 32.27 27.81
CA MET A 368 10.23 32.44 26.90
C MET A 368 9.74 32.81 25.50
N THR A 369 10.47 33.66 24.78
CA THR A 369 10.18 33.97 23.36
C THR A 369 11.08 33.14 22.45
N PHE A 370 10.47 32.48 21.46
CA PHE A 370 11.20 31.67 20.49
C PHE A 370 11.24 32.35 19.12
N ALA A 371 12.19 31.94 18.28
CA ALA A 371 12.16 32.30 16.88
C ALA A 371 10.90 31.74 16.20
N HIS A 372 10.32 32.49 15.26
CA HIS A 372 9.05 32.13 14.60
C HIS A 372 9.05 30.70 14.03
N ASN A 373 10.18 30.21 13.48
CA ASN A 373 10.33 28.86 12.94
C ASN A 373 10.10 27.75 13.97
N VAL A 374 10.43 27.97 15.25
CA VAL A 374 10.16 27.02 16.33
C VAL A 374 8.66 26.81 16.51
N TYR A 375 7.88 27.90 16.54
CA TYR A 375 6.41 27.82 16.56
C TYR A 375 5.85 27.12 15.33
N LEU A 376 6.43 27.36 14.16
CA LEU A 376 6.01 26.69 12.92
C LEU A 376 6.26 25.17 12.99
N ASP A 377 7.42 24.73 13.48
CA ASP A 377 7.76 23.30 13.48
C ASP A 377 7.05 22.52 14.59
N ILE A 378 6.79 23.15 15.75
CA ILE A 378 5.94 22.57 16.80
C ILE A 378 4.48 22.50 16.31
N SER A 379 3.93 23.57 15.72
CA SER A 379 2.55 23.56 15.22
C SER A 379 2.35 22.56 14.08
N LYS A 380 3.33 22.39 13.18
CA LYS A 380 3.34 21.29 12.18
C LYS A 380 3.32 19.92 12.84
N THR A 381 4.06 19.73 13.94
CA THR A 381 4.11 18.47 14.70
C THR A 381 2.74 18.17 15.34
N PHE A 382 2.15 19.15 16.02
CA PHE A 382 0.81 19.03 16.59
C PHE A 382 -0.24 18.74 15.51
N SER A 383 -0.17 19.45 14.38
CA SER A 383 -1.05 19.21 13.23
C SER A 383 -0.87 17.83 12.59
N ALA A 384 0.35 17.27 12.59
CA ALA A 384 0.61 15.91 12.13
C ALA A 384 0.06 14.84 13.10
N GLN A 385 -0.10 15.19 14.38
CA GLN A 385 -0.70 14.36 15.43
C GLN A 385 -2.21 14.65 15.62
N GLU A 386 -2.83 15.40 14.70
CA GLU A 386 -4.24 15.82 14.76
C GLU A 386 -4.63 16.67 15.98
N ARG A 387 -3.65 17.22 16.70
CA ARG A 387 -3.81 18.16 17.81
C ARG A 387 -4.01 19.58 17.27
N TYR A 388 -5.07 19.78 16.49
CA TYR A 388 -5.27 21.01 15.73
C TYR A 388 -5.55 22.23 16.61
N ASP A 389 -6.29 22.08 17.70
CA ASP A 389 -6.62 23.19 18.60
C ASP A 389 -5.37 23.73 19.31
N GLU A 390 -4.50 22.82 19.79
CA GLU A 390 -3.21 23.19 20.39
C GLU A 390 -2.29 23.86 19.37
N ALA A 391 -2.29 23.39 18.11
CA ALA A 391 -1.52 24.01 17.03
C ALA A 391 -2.01 25.43 16.74
N LEU A 392 -3.33 25.65 16.70
CA LEU A 392 -3.91 26.98 16.46
C LEU A 392 -3.66 27.91 17.64
N GLN A 393 -3.86 27.45 18.88
CA GLN A 393 -3.56 28.25 20.07
C GLN A 393 -2.11 28.71 20.07
N LEU A 394 -1.17 27.79 19.81
CA LEU A 394 0.25 28.11 19.72
C LEU A 394 0.55 29.16 18.64
N LEU A 395 -0.11 29.06 17.49
CA LEU A 395 0.07 30.00 16.39
C LEU A 395 -0.56 31.36 16.68
N GLU A 396 -1.71 31.43 17.37
CA GLU A 396 -2.27 32.71 17.84
C GLU A 396 -1.35 33.39 18.84
N GLU A 397 -0.84 32.65 19.83
CA GLU A 397 0.14 33.17 20.80
C GLU A 397 1.41 33.68 20.11
N ALA A 398 1.90 32.95 19.10
CA ALA A 398 3.02 33.39 18.29
C ALA A 398 2.69 34.65 17.49
N LYS A 399 1.50 34.75 16.87
CA LYS A 399 1.09 35.92 16.10
C LYS A 399 1.05 37.18 16.97
N THR A 400 0.48 37.11 18.17
CA THR A 400 0.47 38.23 19.12
C THR A 400 1.88 38.69 19.48
N ARG A 401 2.82 37.76 19.66
CA ARG A 401 4.22 38.11 19.99
C ARG A 401 4.99 38.75 18.84
N TYR A 402 4.56 38.52 17.61
CA TYR A 402 5.19 39.04 16.39
C TYR A 402 4.37 40.17 15.74
N GLU A 403 3.32 40.68 16.40
CA GLU A 403 2.44 41.70 15.82
C GLU A 403 3.17 43.02 15.53
N ASP A 404 4.14 43.38 16.37
CA ASP A 404 4.99 44.57 16.22
C ASP A 404 6.12 44.40 15.18
N GLN A 405 6.28 43.20 14.61
CA GLN A 405 7.29 42.88 13.58
C GLN A 405 6.60 42.41 12.29
N PRO A 406 5.84 43.30 11.60
CA PRO A 406 5.19 42.95 10.35
C PRO A 406 6.22 42.57 9.28
N GLY A 407 5.80 41.72 8.35
CA GLY A 407 6.68 41.15 7.32
C GLY A 407 6.57 39.63 7.26
N SER A 408 7.53 38.99 6.60
CA SER A 408 7.48 37.57 6.24
C SER A 408 7.40 36.63 7.43
N ARG A 409 7.97 36.99 8.59
CA ARG A 409 7.89 36.18 9.81
C ARG A 409 6.44 36.00 10.27
N LEU A 410 5.70 37.10 10.36
CA LEU A 410 4.27 37.08 10.70
C LEU A 410 3.46 36.42 9.58
N GLY A 411 3.85 36.65 8.32
CA GLY A 411 3.28 35.97 7.15
C GLY A 411 3.37 34.44 7.21
N HIS A 412 4.51 33.89 7.66
CA HIS A 412 4.66 32.43 7.82
C HIS A 412 3.75 31.86 8.91
N LEU A 413 3.49 32.61 9.99
CA LEU A 413 2.57 32.21 11.05
C LEU A 413 1.12 32.18 10.53
N PHE A 414 0.67 33.24 9.85
CA PHE A 414 -0.63 33.25 9.17
C PHE A 414 -0.77 32.09 8.17
N TYR A 415 0.28 31.84 7.36
CA TYR A 415 0.27 30.74 6.41
C TYR A 415 0.16 29.37 7.11
N ALA A 416 0.87 29.15 8.22
CA ALA A 416 0.75 27.92 8.99
C ALA A 416 -0.65 27.74 9.60
N SER A 417 -1.24 28.80 10.16
CA SER A 417 -2.62 28.79 10.67
C SER A 417 -3.61 28.40 9.58
N ALA A 418 -3.45 28.96 8.38
CA ALA A 418 -4.28 28.59 7.24
C ALA A 418 -4.18 27.11 6.88
N LEU A 419 -2.97 26.51 6.93
CA LEU A 419 -2.79 25.08 6.67
C LEU A 419 -3.49 24.22 7.73
N VAL A 420 -3.45 24.62 9.01
CA VAL A 420 -4.14 23.92 10.11
C VAL A 420 -5.66 24.06 9.97
N LEU A 421 -6.18 25.27 9.75
CA LEU A 421 -7.61 25.54 9.52
C LEU A 421 -8.16 24.77 8.32
N LYS A 422 -7.38 24.65 7.25
CA LYS A 422 -7.74 23.84 6.08
C LYS A 422 -7.89 22.36 6.44
N ARG A 423 -7.00 21.81 7.29
CA ARG A 423 -7.12 20.41 7.76
C ARG A 423 -8.35 20.20 8.64
N LEU A 424 -8.73 21.20 9.44
CA LEU A 424 -9.98 21.24 10.21
C LEU A 424 -11.25 21.43 9.36
N GLY A 425 -11.12 21.73 8.05
CA GLY A 425 -12.25 22.03 7.18
C GLY A 425 -12.81 23.46 7.32
N ARG A 426 -12.17 24.32 8.13
CA ARG A 426 -12.52 25.75 8.30
C ARG A 426 -11.96 26.58 7.15
N VAL A 427 -12.43 26.31 5.94
CA VAL A 427 -11.84 26.81 4.69
C VAL A 427 -11.95 28.34 4.54
N ASP A 428 -13.03 28.96 5.01
CA ASP A 428 -13.19 30.42 4.91
C ASP A 428 -12.17 31.17 5.80
N GLU A 429 -11.97 30.70 7.02
CA GLU A 429 -10.96 31.25 7.92
C GLU A 429 -9.54 31.00 7.39
N ALA A 430 -9.30 29.82 6.82
CA ALA A 430 -8.03 29.54 6.14
C ALA A 430 -7.76 30.51 4.98
N MET A 431 -8.79 30.91 4.22
CA MET A 431 -8.61 31.92 3.17
C MET A 431 -8.27 33.29 3.77
N THR A 432 -8.94 33.71 4.85
CA THR A 432 -8.63 34.97 5.54
C THR A 432 -7.16 35.00 5.98
N GLU A 433 -6.70 33.94 6.64
CA GLU A 433 -5.30 33.81 7.07
C GLU A 433 -4.34 33.80 5.86
N LEU A 434 -4.70 33.18 4.73
CA LEU A 434 -3.88 33.25 3.50
C LEU A 434 -3.79 34.65 2.90
N PHE A 435 -4.86 35.46 2.97
CA PHE A 435 -4.80 36.85 2.54
C PHE A 435 -3.91 37.68 3.47
N LEU A 436 -4.01 37.50 4.79
CA LEU A 436 -3.12 38.16 5.74
C LEU A 436 -1.65 37.75 5.54
N ALA A 437 -1.40 36.46 5.28
CA ALA A 437 -0.07 35.95 4.94
C ALA A 437 0.47 36.63 3.67
N ARG A 438 -0.35 36.69 2.63
CA ARG A 438 -0.01 37.35 1.36
C ARG A 438 0.37 38.81 1.56
N GLU A 439 -0.46 39.60 2.24
CA GLU A 439 -0.15 41.01 2.53
C GLU A 439 1.17 41.15 3.30
N SER A 440 1.43 40.26 4.26
CA SER A 440 2.67 40.25 5.03
C SER A 440 3.91 39.95 4.16
N PHE A 441 3.81 39.03 3.20
CA PHE A 441 4.92 38.71 2.30
C PHE A 441 5.18 39.80 1.25
N ILE A 442 4.19 40.65 0.92
CA ILE A 442 4.38 41.81 0.03
C ILE A 442 5.32 42.84 0.70
N ILE A 443 5.20 43.04 2.01
CA ILE A 443 6.00 44.04 2.75
C ILE A 443 7.51 43.80 2.56
N ASP A 444 7.94 42.55 2.59
CA ASP A 444 9.35 42.15 2.50
C ASP A 444 9.78 41.67 1.10
N ASP A 445 8.92 41.82 0.08
CA ASP A 445 9.14 41.30 -1.28
C ASP A 445 9.51 39.78 -1.32
N ASP A 446 8.96 38.99 -0.39
CA ASP A 446 9.20 37.53 -0.33
C ASP A 446 8.38 36.79 -1.39
N ASN A 447 8.89 36.83 -2.62
CA ASN A 447 8.29 36.23 -3.79
C ASN A 447 8.12 34.71 -3.67
N GLU A 448 8.96 34.02 -2.90
CA GLU A 448 8.84 32.58 -2.73
C GLU A 448 7.65 32.23 -1.82
N SER A 449 7.46 32.97 -0.74
CA SER A 449 6.32 32.80 0.17
C SER A 449 5.02 33.31 -0.46
N LEU A 450 5.05 34.41 -1.23
CA LEU A 450 3.92 34.87 -2.05
C LEU A 450 3.45 33.79 -3.01
N ALA A 451 4.38 33.18 -3.74
CA ALA A 451 4.08 32.04 -4.60
C ALA A 451 3.40 30.90 -3.81
N ARG A 452 3.87 30.55 -2.61
CA ARG A 452 3.20 29.50 -1.81
C ARG A 452 1.78 29.89 -1.39
N ALA A 453 1.57 31.13 -0.96
CA ALA A 453 0.25 31.65 -0.59
C ALA A 453 -0.73 31.63 -1.79
N GLU A 454 -0.30 32.13 -2.96
CA GLU A 454 -1.08 32.12 -4.19
C GLU A 454 -1.43 30.69 -4.65
N ASN A 455 -0.50 29.74 -4.49
CA ASN A 455 -0.78 28.33 -4.77
C ASN A 455 -1.84 27.75 -3.82
N ALA A 456 -1.76 28.08 -2.53
CA ALA A 456 -2.74 27.63 -1.54
C ALA A 456 -4.14 28.21 -1.83
N LEU A 457 -4.24 29.51 -2.14
CA LEU A 457 -5.48 30.17 -2.55
C LEU A 457 -6.05 29.54 -3.83
N GLY A 458 -5.20 29.34 -4.85
CA GLY A 458 -5.60 28.68 -6.10
C GLY A 458 -6.17 27.28 -5.86
N ASN A 459 -5.54 26.49 -5.00
CA ASN A 459 -6.04 25.15 -4.62
C ASN A 459 -7.41 25.21 -3.92
N ILE A 460 -7.63 26.19 -3.06
CA ILE A 460 -8.93 26.38 -2.41
C ILE A 460 -10.01 26.73 -3.44
N TYR A 461 -9.75 27.70 -4.33
CA TYR A 461 -10.69 28.05 -5.39
C TYR A 461 -10.99 26.88 -6.33
N PHE A 462 -9.96 26.09 -6.69
CA PHE A 462 -10.14 24.91 -7.53
C PHE A 462 -11.04 23.87 -6.84
N SER A 463 -10.79 23.59 -5.55
CA SER A 463 -11.61 22.67 -4.76
C SER A 463 -13.07 23.13 -4.58
N ARG A 464 -13.31 24.46 -4.54
CA ARG A 464 -14.65 25.07 -4.54
C ARG A 464 -15.32 25.11 -5.92
N GLY A 465 -14.71 24.50 -6.93
CA GLY A 465 -15.25 24.47 -8.28
C GLY A 465 -15.24 25.81 -9.01
N ARG A 466 -14.30 26.71 -8.66
CA ARG A 466 -14.09 28.01 -9.31
C ARG A 466 -12.78 28.00 -10.11
N PRO A 467 -12.70 27.27 -11.23
CA PRO A 467 -11.45 27.10 -11.99
C PRO A 467 -10.89 28.41 -12.55
N GLN A 468 -11.72 29.41 -12.89
CA GLN A 468 -11.23 30.72 -13.36
C GLN A 468 -10.49 31.49 -12.25
N SER A 469 -11.05 31.54 -11.04
CA SER A 469 -10.40 32.17 -9.89
C SER A 469 -9.11 31.43 -9.54
N ALA A 470 -9.14 30.09 -9.55
CA ALA A 470 -7.94 29.27 -9.37
C ALA A 470 -6.86 29.60 -10.40
N ARG A 471 -7.24 29.71 -11.68
CA ARG A 471 -6.34 30.11 -12.78
C ARG A 471 -5.66 31.45 -12.52
N ALA A 472 -6.41 32.45 -12.06
CA ALA A 472 -5.86 33.78 -11.78
C ALA A 472 -4.79 33.73 -10.69
N HIS A 473 -5.08 33.06 -9.57
CA HIS A 473 -4.12 32.87 -8.48
C HIS A 473 -2.90 32.05 -8.91
N TYR A 474 -3.08 30.97 -9.67
CA TYR A 474 -1.94 30.20 -10.17
C TYR A 474 -1.07 30.98 -11.16
N LEU A 475 -1.64 31.86 -11.98
CA LEU A 475 -0.87 32.72 -12.88
C LEU A 475 -0.10 33.81 -12.11
N ALA A 476 -0.70 34.41 -11.09
CA ALA A 476 -0.02 35.35 -10.20
C ALA A 476 1.14 34.67 -9.47
N GLY A 477 0.88 33.51 -8.85
CA GLY A 477 1.92 32.72 -8.19
C GLY A 477 3.03 32.24 -9.13
N LEU A 478 2.71 31.91 -10.39
CA LEU A 478 3.70 31.57 -11.41
C LEU A 478 4.65 32.75 -11.70
N GLN A 479 4.15 34.00 -11.67
CA GLN A 479 5.00 35.18 -11.82
C GLN A 479 5.95 35.34 -10.63
N HIS A 480 5.46 35.20 -9.41
CA HIS A 480 6.30 35.24 -8.20
C HIS A 480 7.34 34.11 -8.17
N ALA A 481 6.96 32.89 -8.58
CA ALA A 481 7.91 31.77 -8.68
C ALA A 481 9.03 32.01 -9.70
N ARG A 482 8.76 32.78 -10.78
CA ARG A 482 9.80 33.20 -11.72
C ARG A 482 10.72 34.26 -11.11
N GLN A 483 10.16 35.20 -10.36
CA GLN A 483 10.93 36.26 -9.68
C GLN A 483 11.84 35.68 -8.58
N SER A 484 11.37 34.67 -7.84
CA SER A 484 12.20 33.98 -6.82
C SER A 484 13.22 33.00 -7.41
N GLY A 485 13.16 32.69 -8.71
CA GLY A 485 14.02 31.68 -9.33
C GLY A 485 13.71 30.24 -8.89
N SER A 486 12.59 30.01 -8.19
CA SER A 486 12.22 28.69 -7.68
C SER A 486 11.66 27.79 -8.78
N GLU A 487 12.52 26.97 -9.38
CA GLU A 487 12.10 26.04 -10.43
C GLU A 487 11.11 24.96 -9.92
N GLN A 488 11.18 24.60 -8.64
CA GLN A 488 10.23 23.64 -8.03
C GLN A 488 8.81 24.22 -7.98
N LEU A 489 8.68 25.49 -7.58
CA LEU A 489 7.40 26.19 -7.59
C LEU A 489 6.91 26.38 -9.02
N LEU A 490 7.81 26.72 -9.96
CA LEU A 490 7.49 26.83 -11.38
C LEU A 490 6.84 25.54 -11.91
N ALA A 491 7.44 24.36 -11.64
CA ALA A 491 6.90 23.07 -12.07
C ALA A 491 5.50 22.80 -11.47
N SER A 492 5.32 23.19 -10.20
CA SER A 492 4.06 23.00 -9.46
C SER A 492 2.94 23.88 -10.03
N PHE A 493 3.21 25.15 -10.33
CA PHE A 493 2.23 26.04 -10.97
C PHE A 493 1.87 25.59 -12.39
N LEU A 494 2.85 25.17 -13.19
CA LEU A 494 2.59 24.63 -14.53
C LEU A 494 1.69 23.38 -14.46
N THR A 495 1.88 22.55 -13.44
CA THR A 495 1.01 21.38 -13.18
C THR A 495 -0.41 21.84 -12.88
N ASN A 496 -0.59 22.75 -11.92
CA ASN A 496 -1.91 23.22 -11.48
C ASN A 496 -2.65 23.97 -12.59
N ILE A 497 -1.97 24.84 -13.33
CA ILE A 497 -2.53 25.52 -14.50
C ILE A 497 -2.95 24.48 -15.55
N GLY A 498 -2.11 23.47 -15.82
CA GLY A 498 -2.46 22.41 -16.75
C GLY A 498 -3.70 21.62 -16.35
N LEU A 499 -3.88 21.34 -15.05
CA LEU A 499 -5.09 20.70 -14.52
C LEU A 499 -6.33 21.60 -14.60
N VAL A 500 -6.17 22.91 -14.37
CA VAL A 500 -7.26 23.88 -14.55
C VAL A 500 -7.68 23.99 -16.00
N GLU A 501 -6.71 24.08 -16.93
CA GLU A 501 -7.01 24.10 -18.37
C GLU A 501 -7.67 22.79 -18.83
N TYR A 502 -7.34 21.65 -18.20
CA TYR A 502 -8.04 20.38 -18.44
C TYR A 502 -9.51 20.44 -17.98
N ASP A 503 -9.78 20.95 -16.78
CA ASP A 503 -11.15 21.11 -16.26
C ASP A 503 -11.97 22.08 -17.14
N LEU A 504 -11.31 23.10 -17.67
CA LEU A 504 -11.88 24.08 -18.60
C LEU A 504 -12.05 23.57 -20.05
N GLY A 505 -11.68 22.32 -20.35
CA GLY A 505 -11.77 21.74 -21.70
C GLY A 505 -10.72 22.24 -22.71
N ASN A 506 -9.75 23.05 -22.27
CA ASN A 506 -8.65 23.55 -23.09
C ASN A 506 -7.52 22.51 -23.19
N PHE A 507 -7.80 21.32 -23.73
CA PHE A 507 -6.89 20.18 -23.69
C PHE A 507 -5.53 20.43 -24.36
N SER A 508 -5.48 21.26 -25.40
CA SER A 508 -4.22 21.65 -26.07
C SER A 508 -3.31 22.48 -25.15
N LYS A 509 -3.87 23.47 -24.44
CA LYS A 509 -3.15 24.29 -23.44
C LYS A 509 -2.75 23.44 -22.25
N ALA A 510 -3.68 22.62 -21.74
CA ALA A 510 -3.42 21.69 -20.65
C ALA A 510 -2.23 20.77 -20.97
N ARG A 511 -2.19 20.19 -22.17
CA ARG A 511 -1.08 19.34 -22.64
C ARG A 511 0.23 20.09 -22.62
N ALA A 512 0.28 21.31 -23.17
CA ALA A 512 1.50 22.11 -23.24
C ALA A 512 2.07 22.40 -21.83
N GLN A 513 1.21 22.82 -20.88
CA GLN A 513 1.67 23.13 -19.53
C GLN A 513 2.09 21.89 -18.75
N LEU A 514 1.30 20.81 -18.80
CA LEU A 514 1.65 19.57 -18.11
C LEU A 514 2.89 18.89 -18.71
N SER A 515 3.10 18.95 -20.04
CA SER A 515 4.32 18.39 -20.65
C SER A 515 5.57 19.14 -20.19
N ARG A 516 5.50 20.46 -20.09
CA ARG A 516 6.60 21.28 -19.56
C ARG A 516 6.85 20.96 -18.08
N ALA A 517 5.81 20.89 -17.27
CA ALA A 517 5.92 20.54 -15.85
C ALA A 517 6.49 19.12 -15.64
N TYR A 518 6.08 18.15 -16.47
CA TYR A 518 6.53 16.77 -16.36
C TYR A 518 8.03 16.66 -16.65
N ASN A 519 8.50 17.33 -17.70
CA ASN A 519 9.92 17.37 -18.04
C ASN A 519 10.75 18.08 -16.96
N LEU A 520 10.27 19.19 -16.42
CA LEU A 520 10.98 19.94 -15.38
C LEU A 520 11.11 19.11 -14.09
N ASN A 521 10.01 18.49 -13.63
CA ASN A 521 10.04 17.60 -12.46
C ASN A 521 10.96 16.38 -12.68
N ARG A 522 11.05 15.86 -13.91
CA ARG A 522 11.97 14.78 -14.27
C ARG A 522 13.44 15.22 -14.23
N GLN A 523 13.74 16.41 -14.75
CA GLN A 523 15.09 16.99 -14.73
C GLN A 523 15.58 17.26 -13.30
N GLN A 524 14.66 17.64 -12.41
CA GLN A 524 14.93 17.86 -10.98
C GLN A 524 14.93 16.57 -10.14
N GLU A 525 14.80 15.40 -10.77
CA GLU A 525 14.65 14.10 -10.09
C GLU A 525 13.49 14.03 -9.08
N ASN A 526 12.52 14.95 -9.19
CA ASN A 526 11.32 14.99 -8.37
C ASN A 526 10.27 14.01 -8.92
N LEU A 527 10.57 12.70 -8.77
CA LEU A 527 9.77 11.63 -9.35
C LEU A 527 8.32 11.63 -8.85
N TRP A 528 8.07 12.06 -7.61
CA TRP A 528 6.71 12.14 -7.08
C TRP A 528 5.87 13.19 -7.80
N ASN A 529 6.40 14.41 -7.96
CA ASN A 529 5.69 15.46 -8.69
C ASN A 529 5.60 15.15 -10.19
N ALA A 530 6.62 14.49 -10.76
CA ALA A 530 6.54 13.95 -12.12
C ALA A 530 5.39 12.93 -12.25
N SER A 531 5.18 12.08 -11.24
CA SER A 531 4.07 11.12 -11.20
C SER A 531 2.71 11.81 -11.14
N VAL A 532 2.55 12.87 -10.31
CA VAL A 532 1.31 13.67 -10.27
C VAL A 532 1.03 14.33 -11.62
N THR A 533 2.04 14.95 -12.22
CA THR A 533 1.92 15.62 -13.53
C THR A 533 1.61 14.60 -14.64
N GLY A 534 2.26 13.43 -14.59
CA GLY A 534 2.07 12.33 -15.52
C GLY A 534 0.63 11.80 -15.49
N MET A 535 0.01 11.70 -14.31
CA MET A 535 -1.41 11.33 -14.21
C MET A 535 -2.31 12.30 -15.01
N GLY A 536 -2.05 13.61 -14.89
CA GLY A 536 -2.77 14.61 -15.67
C GLY A 536 -2.54 14.47 -17.18
N LEU A 537 -1.29 14.25 -17.61
CA LEU A 537 -0.96 14.02 -19.02
C LEU A 537 -1.64 12.77 -19.59
N GLY A 538 -1.63 11.67 -18.85
CA GLY A 538 -2.30 10.43 -19.26
C GLY A 538 -3.80 10.63 -19.45
N LYS A 539 -4.46 11.38 -18.55
CA LYS A 539 -5.89 11.74 -18.67
C LYS A 539 -6.16 12.64 -19.87
N ILE A 540 -5.28 13.60 -20.17
CA ILE A 540 -5.39 14.42 -21.39
C ILE A 540 -5.30 13.54 -22.63
N PHE A 541 -4.29 12.67 -22.71
CA PHE A 541 -4.13 11.77 -23.86
C PHE A 541 -5.35 10.86 -24.02
N LEU A 542 -5.90 10.35 -22.91
CA LEU A 542 -7.14 9.58 -22.92
C LEU A 542 -8.31 10.41 -23.47
N LYS A 543 -8.53 11.62 -22.96
CA LYS A 543 -9.58 12.53 -23.43
C LYS A 543 -9.41 12.95 -24.88
N MET A 544 -8.20 12.95 -25.44
CA MET A 544 -7.95 13.28 -26.85
C MET A 544 -8.08 12.06 -27.80
N GLY A 545 -8.37 10.86 -27.27
CA GLY A 545 -8.39 9.60 -28.03
C GLY A 545 -7.01 8.97 -28.28
N GLN A 546 -5.96 9.48 -27.64
CA GLN A 546 -4.57 9.01 -27.79
C GLN A 546 -4.26 7.88 -26.78
N PHE A 547 -4.99 6.76 -26.88
CA PHE A 547 -5.01 5.67 -25.90
C PHE A 547 -3.62 5.08 -25.59
N PHE A 548 -2.80 4.82 -26.61
CA PHE A 548 -1.47 4.23 -26.41
C PHE A 548 -0.50 5.16 -25.69
N LYS A 549 -0.55 6.48 -25.98
CA LYS A 549 0.23 7.49 -25.25
C LYS A 549 -0.22 7.58 -23.79
N ALA A 550 -1.53 7.53 -23.55
CA ALA A 550 -2.08 7.46 -22.19
C ALA A 550 -1.56 6.23 -21.44
N MET A 551 -1.63 5.04 -22.04
CA MET A 551 -1.12 3.80 -21.44
C MET A 551 0.38 3.88 -21.11
N LYS A 552 1.20 4.45 -22.01
CA LYS A 552 2.64 4.61 -21.78
C LYS A 552 2.90 5.45 -20.53
N ILE A 553 2.28 6.63 -20.45
CA ILE A 553 2.42 7.53 -19.30
C ILE A 553 1.89 6.87 -18.03
N PHE A 554 0.72 6.25 -18.06
CA PHE A 554 0.17 5.57 -16.88
C PHE A 554 1.05 4.44 -16.37
N ARG A 555 1.69 3.66 -17.25
CA ARG A 555 2.65 2.62 -16.85
C ARG A 555 3.91 3.21 -16.23
N GLU A 556 4.46 4.28 -16.79
CA GLU A 556 5.62 4.96 -16.20
C GLU A 556 5.28 5.49 -14.79
N VAL A 557 4.13 6.15 -14.66
CA VAL A 557 3.62 6.67 -13.38
C VAL A 557 3.38 5.52 -12.38
N LEU A 558 2.84 4.38 -12.83
CA LEU A 558 2.60 3.21 -12.00
C LEU A 558 3.86 2.73 -11.30
N THR A 559 4.98 2.62 -12.03
CA THR A 559 6.26 2.19 -11.44
C THR A 559 6.75 3.10 -10.31
N ILE A 560 6.42 4.40 -10.39
CA ILE A 560 6.77 5.36 -9.33
C ILE A 560 5.85 5.16 -8.12
N ARG A 561 4.55 4.96 -8.35
CA ARG A 561 3.54 4.73 -7.30
C ARG A 561 3.78 3.42 -6.55
N GLU A 562 4.20 2.37 -7.25
CA GLU A 562 4.60 1.08 -6.67
C GLU A 562 5.80 1.24 -5.72
N LYS A 563 6.86 1.92 -6.17
CA LYS A 563 8.04 2.19 -5.33
C LYS A 563 7.72 2.99 -4.06
N LYS A 564 6.70 3.85 -4.13
CA LYS A 564 6.23 4.68 -3.00
C LYS A 564 5.06 4.04 -2.24
N GLN A 565 4.67 2.81 -2.57
CA GLN A 565 3.56 2.08 -1.96
C GLN A 565 2.24 2.89 -1.93
N ASN A 566 1.99 3.70 -2.96
CA ASN A 566 0.80 4.54 -3.04
C ASN A 566 -0.38 3.75 -3.63
N LEU A 567 -1.07 3.00 -2.76
CA LEU A 567 -2.15 2.08 -3.16
C LEU A 567 -3.33 2.79 -3.86
N SER A 568 -3.74 3.96 -3.37
CA SER A 568 -4.81 4.76 -3.99
C SER A 568 -4.49 5.16 -5.44
N GLY A 569 -3.25 5.60 -5.70
CA GLY A 569 -2.81 5.94 -7.05
C GLY A 569 -2.64 4.72 -7.95
N MET A 570 -2.23 3.57 -7.40
CA MET A 570 -2.20 2.31 -8.13
C MET A 570 -3.61 1.87 -8.56
N TYR A 571 -4.58 1.93 -7.66
CA TYR A 571 -5.99 1.64 -7.97
C TYR A 571 -6.53 2.54 -9.09
N GLU A 572 -6.26 3.84 -9.02
CA GLU A 572 -6.68 4.79 -10.06
C GLU A 572 -6.06 4.45 -11.42
N ILE A 573 -4.77 4.13 -11.45
CA ILE A 573 -4.07 3.75 -12.69
C ILE A 573 -4.58 2.43 -13.24
N PHE A 574 -4.80 1.41 -12.40
CA PHE A 574 -5.37 0.15 -12.86
C PHE A 574 -6.76 0.34 -13.45
N SER A 575 -7.62 1.14 -12.82
CA SER A 575 -8.94 1.46 -13.35
C SER A 575 -8.87 2.19 -14.70
N LEU A 576 -7.95 3.14 -14.86
CA LEU A 576 -7.72 3.85 -16.12
C LEU A 576 -7.17 2.95 -17.23
N LEU A 577 -6.22 2.07 -16.90
CA LEU A 577 -5.67 1.10 -17.84
C LEU A 577 -6.70 0.06 -18.25
N ALA A 578 -7.54 -0.40 -17.30
CA ALA A 578 -8.65 -1.30 -17.58
C ALA A 578 -9.62 -0.65 -18.57
N TRP A 579 -10.06 0.58 -18.28
CA TRP A 579 -10.93 1.35 -19.17
C TRP A 579 -10.34 1.56 -20.57
N ILE A 580 -9.04 1.88 -20.68
CA ILE A 580 -8.40 1.99 -21.99
C ILE A 580 -8.41 0.63 -22.72
N CYS A 581 -8.11 -0.46 -22.03
CA CYS A 581 -8.14 -1.79 -22.63
C CYS A 581 -9.56 -2.17 -23.09
N GLU A 582 -10.60 -1.80 -22.35
CA GLU A 582 -12.01 -1.97 -22.76
C GLU A 582 -12.29 -1.23 -24.07
N ILE A 583 -11.96 0.07 -24.11
CA ILE A 583 -12.13 0.86 -25.34
C ILE A 583 -11.38 0.21 -26.50
N LEU A 584 -10.12 -0.19 -26.32
CA LEU A 584 -9.32 -0.81 -27.37
C LEU A 584 -9.79 -2.23 -27.78
N GLY A 585 -10.78 -2.79 -27.08
CA GLY A 585 -11.27 -4.15 -27.30
C GLY A 585 -10.34 -5.26 -26.80
N LYS A 586 -9.40 -4.93 -25.91
CA LYS A 586 -8.44 -5.87 -25.30
C LYS A 586 -9.01 -6.48 -24.02
N GLN A 587 -10.04 -7.31 -24.16
CA GLN A 587 -10.83 -7.85 -23.03
C GLN A 587 -9.97 -8.53 -21.96
N ALA A 588 -9.08 -9.46 -22.32
CA ALA A 588 -8.25 -10.16 -21.34
C ALA A 588 -7.34 -9.21 -20.51
N ALA A 589 -6.82 -8.15 -21.15
CA ALA A 589 -6.02 -7.14 -20.46
C ALA A 589 -6.89 -6.24 -19.56
N ALA A 590 -8.11 -5.90 -20.01
CA ALA A 590 -9.07 -5.16 -19.22
C ALA A 590 -9.47 -5.94 -17.95
N GLU A 591 -9.84 -7.20 -18.08
CA GLU A 591 -10.18 -8.10 -16.97
C GLU A 591 -9.03 -8.19 -15.94
N THR A 592 -7.79 -8.31 -16.42
CA THR A 592 -6.61 -8.34 -15.55
C THR A 592 -6.50 -7.06 -14.71
N TYR A 593 -6.60 -5.89 -15.34
CA TYR A 593 -6.49 -4.62 -14.62
C TYR A 593 -7.69 -4.35 -13.72
N TRP A 594 -8.90 -4.77 -14.12
CA TRP A 594 -10.08 -4.70 -13.26
C TRP A 594 -9.93 -5.59 -12.02
N HIS A 595 -9.40 -6.80 -12.18
CA HIS A 595 -9.11 -7.70 -11.06
C HIS A 595 -8.06 -7.11 -10.11
N GLN A 596 -7.01 -6.47 -10.65
CA GLN A 596 -6.01 -5.79 -9.82
C GLN A 596 -6.62 -4.62 -9.04
N ALA A 597 -7.47 -3.82 -9.67
CA ALA A 597 -8.18 -2.73 -9.01
C ALA A 597 -9.14 -3.25 -7.92
N SER A 598 -9.92 -4.29 -8.19
CA SER A 598 -10.85 -4.88 -7.22
C SER A 598 -10.14 -5.54 -6.03
N THR A 599 -9.00 -6.19 -6.29
CA THR A 599 -8.17 -6.79 -5.23
C THR A 599 -7.67 -5.71 -4.26
N LEU A 600 -7.15 -4.59 -4.77
CA LEU A 600 -6.70 -3.47 -3.92
C LEU A 600 -7.84 -2.86 -3.11
N LEU A 601 -9.01 -2.70 -3.73
CA LEU A 601 -10.19 -2.15 -3.05
C LEU A 601 -10.69 -3.09 -1.94
N ALA A 602 -10.57 -4.41 -2.12
CA ALA A 602 -10.98 -5.40 -1.12
C ALA A 602 -9.96 -5.57 0.02
N SER A 603 -8.67 -5.40 -0.26
CA SER A 603 -7.61 -5.64 0.72
C SER A 603 -7.30 -4.43 1.60
N THR A 604 -7.70 -3.21 1.23
CA THR A 604 -7.22 -1.99 1.88
C THR A 604 -8.21 -0.82 1.78
N SER A 605 -8.19 0.08 2.77
CA SER A 605 -8.90 1.36 2.70
C SER A 605 -8.18 2.32 1.74
N LEU A 606 -8.89 2.82 0.73
CA LEU A 606 -8.36 3.73 -0.29
C LEU A 606 -8.96 5.13 -0.14
N GLU A 607 -8.28 6.14 -0.69
CA GLU A 607 -8.76 7.51 -0.70
C GLU A 607 -10.11 7.64 -1.44
N ALA A 608 -11.06 8.38 -0.86
CA ALA A 608 -12.40 8.55 -1.43
C ALA A 608 -12.39 9.08 -2.88
N ARG A 609 -11.43 9.95 -3.21
CA ARG A 609 -11.23 10.45 -4.57
C ARG A 609 -10.85 9.33 -5.55
N ALA A 610 -9.94 8.46 -5.15
CA ALA A 610 -9.50 7.35 -5.99
C ALA A 610 -10.67 6.40 -6.24
N CYS A 611 -11.39 6.02 -5.18
CA CYS A 611 -12.61 5.20 -5.27
C CYS A 611 -13.64 5.80 -6.23
N TYR A 612 -13.94 7.10 -6.10
CA TYR A 612 -14.85 7.80 -7.01
C TYR A 612 -14.44 7.68 -8.48
N VAL A 613 -13.15 7.88 -8.79
CA VAL A 613 -12.64 7.74 -10.17
C VAL A 613 -12.81 6.31 -10.68
N GLY A 614 -12.45 5.30 -9.87
CA GLY A 614 -12.58 3.90 -10.26
C GLY A 614 -14.04 3.46 -10.45
N GLU A 615 -14.93 3.82 -9.52
CA GLU A 615 -16.38 3.57 -9.64
C GLU A 615 -16.96 4.25 -10.88
N SER A 616 -16.56 5.49 -11.17
CA SER A 616 -17.02 6.21 -12.37
C SER A 616 -16.58 5.52 -13.67
N LEU A 617 -15.36 5.00 -13.71
CA LEU A 617 -14.84 4.23 -14.85
C LEU A 617 -15.56 2.89 -15.02
N GLN A 618 -15.93 2.24 -13.91
CA GLN A 618 -16.75 1.02 -13.95
C GLN A 618 -18.17 1.30 -14.44
N ALA A 619 -18.81 2.37 -13.96
CA ALA A 619 -20.12 2.81 -14.43
C ALA A 619 -20.11 3.12 -15.95
N MET A 620 -19.08 3.84 -16.42
CA MET A 620 -18.84 4.06 -17.85
C MET A 620 -18.61 2.76 -18.62
N ASN A 621 -17.95 1.76 -18.02
CA ASN A 621 -17.76 0.45 -18.62
C ASN A 621 -19.08 -0.32 -18.80
N HIS A 622 -20.05 -0.15 -17.91
CA HIS A 622 -21.39 -0.71 -18.10
C HIS A 622 -22.09 -0.08 -19.32
N ILE A 623 -22.03 1.26 -19.46
CA ILE A 623 -22.58 1.97 -20.63
C ILE A 623 -21.94 1.46 -21.92
N PHE A 624 -20.61 1.46 -21.98
CA PHE A 624 -19.84 1.06 -23.16
C PHE A 624 -20.14 -0.38 -23.63
N ASN A 625 -20.48 -1.26 -22.68
CA ASN A 625 -20.82 -2.65 -22.95
C ASN A 625 -22.34 -2.91 -23.11
N MET A 626 -23.15 -1.87 -23.33
CA MET A 626 -24.62 -1.96 -23.47
C MET A 626 -25.35 -2.53 -22.25
N ARG A 627 -24.73 -2.48 -21.06
CA ARG A 627 -25.32 -2.92 -19.79
C ARG A 627 -25.97 -1.71 -19.09
N LEU A 628 -26.94 -1.09 -19.76
CA LEU A 628 -27.47 0.21 -19.37
C LEU A 628 -28.23 0.19 -18.02
N ILE A 629 -28.97 -0.89 -17.74
CA ILE A 629 -29.65 -1.09 -16.45
C ILE A 629 -28.62 -1.17 -15.30
N GLU A 630 -27.52 -1.90 -15.51
CA GLU A 630 -26.43 -1.97 -14.53
C GLU A 630 -25.79 -0.60 -14.32
N ALA A 631 -25.55 0.15 -15.41
CA ALA A 631 -25.01 1.50 -15.34
C ALA A 631 -25.91 2.45 -14.55
N GLU A 632 -27.22 2.43 -14.82
CA GLU A 632 -28.22 3.24 -14.13
C GLU A 632 -28.23 2.94 -12.63
N ASN A 633 -28.33 1.66 -12.25
CA ASN A 633 -28.27 1.25 -10.84
C ASN A 633 -26.95 1.65 -10.18
N HIS A 634 -25.83 1.53 -10.88
CA HIS A 634 -24.52 1.90 -10.37
C HIS A 634 -24.44 3.42 -10.09
N TYR A 635 -24.86 4.25 -11.04
CA TYR A 635 -24.88 5.71 -10.83
C TYR A 635 -25.84 6.14 -9.71
N GLN A 636 -27.01 5.51 -9.58
CA GLN A 636 -27.92 5.78 -8.46
C GLN A 636 -27.24 5.49 -7.10
N GLN A 637 -26.54 4.36 -6.97
CA GLN A 637 -25.78 4.04 -5.76
C GLN A 637 -24.65 5.04 -5.49
N MET A 638 -23.92 5.45 -6.53
CA MET A 638 -22.88 6.48 -6.42
C MET A 638 -23.45 7.81 -5.93
N ILE A 639 -24.61 8.25 -6.43
CA ILE A 639 -25.28 9.48 -6.00
C ILE A 639 -25.68 9.39 -4.52
N CYS A 640 -26.31 8.30 -4.10
CA CYS A 640 -26.69 8.09 -2.69
C CYS A 640 -25.48 8.17 -1.74
N ARG A 641 -24.33 7.60 -2.14
CA ARG A 641 -23.08 7.68 -1.38
C ARG A 641 -22.46 9.08 -1.41
N ALA A 642 -22.50 9.75 -2.55
CA ALA A 642 -21.95 11.10 -2.70
C ALA A 642 -22.71 12.11 -1.83
N VAL A 643 -24.04 12.04 -1.80
CA VAL A 643 -24.89 12.89 -0.97
C VAL A 643 -24.68 12.60 0.51
N SER A 644 -24.65 11.33 0.92
CA SER A 644 -24.46 10.97 2.34
C SER A 644 -23.08 11.36 2.90
N LYS A 645 -22.07 11.48 2.02
CA LYS A 645 -20.71 11.88 2.39
C LYS A 645 -20.42 13.37 2.17
N ASN A 646 -21.43 14.20 1.88
CA ASN A 646 -21.26 15.62 1.54
C ASN A 646 -20.17 15.83 0.47
N ALA A 647 -20.19 15.01 -0.58
CA ALA A 647 -19.27 15.13 -1.71
C ALA A 647 -19.39 16.50 -2.39
N SER A 648 -18.37 16.86 -3.17
CA SER A 648 -18.38 18.15 -3.88
C SER A 648 -19.56 18.23 -4.86
N PRO A 649 -20.16 19.42 -5.06
CA PRO A 649 -21.22 19.63 -6.05
C PRO A 649 -20.87 19.10 -7.44
N VAL A 650 -19.60 19.21 -7.83
CA VAL A 650 -19.07 18.72 -9.11
C VAL A 650 -19.23 17.21 -9.22
N GLN A 651 -18.81 16.45 -8.21
CA GLN A 651 -18.92 14.98 -8.22
C GLN A 651 -20.37 14.51 -8.31
N ILE A 652 -21.28 15.19 -7.61
CA ILE A 652 -22.72 14.88 -7.66
C ILE A 652 -23.27 15.19 -9.06
N GLY A 653 -22.92 16.35 -9.63
CA GLY A 653 -23.30 16.73 -10.99
C GLY A 653 -22.82 15.74 -12.04
N ASP A 654 -21.57 15.26 -11.94
CA ASP A 654 -20.98 14.28 -12.84
C ASP A 654 -21.69 12.92 -12.77
N CYS A 655 -22.05 12.45 -11.57
CA CYS A 655 -22.83 11.22 -11.40
C CYS A 655 -24.23 11.35 -12.01
N HIS A 656 -24.90 12.49 -11.85
CA HIS A 656 -26.20 12.75 -12.48
C HIS A 656 -26.12 12.81 -14.01
N PHE A 657 -25.01 13.29 -14.57
CA PHE A 657 -24.78 13.21 -16.02
C PHE A 657 -24.64 11.77 -16.50
N GLY A 658 -23.86 10.95 -15.80
CA GLY A 658 -23.72 9.52 -16.11
C GLY A 658 -25.05 8.76 -16.00
N LEU A 659 -25.84 9.07 -14.97
CA LEU A 659 -27.21 8.55 -14.81
C LEU A 659 -28.10 8.97 -15.98
N ALA A 660 -28.07 10.24 -16.36
CA ALA A 660 -28.84 10.75 -17.48
C ALA A 660 -28.46 10.06 -18.79
N ALA A 661 -27.17 9.85 -19.07
CA ALA A 661 -26.72 9.12 -20.24
C ALA A 661 -27.26 7.68 -20.25
N ALA A 662 -27.15 6.96 -19.13
CA ALA A 662 -27.68 5.61 -19.01
C ALA A 662 -29.20 5.54 -19.23
N GLN A 663 -29.97 6.51 -18.72
CA GLN A 663 -31.42 6.61 -18.90
C GLN A 663 -31.81 6.94 -20.34
N LEU A 664 -31.15 7.94 -20.94
CA LEU A 664 -31.43 8.36 -22.30
C LEU A 664 -31.10 7.28 -23.34
N PHE A 665 -30.04 6.50 -23.13
CA PHE A 665 -29.69 5.39 -24.01
C PHE A 665 -30.65 4.19 -23.87
N GLN A 666 -31.43 4.13 -22.78
CA GLN A 666 -32.54 3.19 -22.60
C GLN A 666 -33.88 3.74 -23.11
N GLU A 667 -33.91 4.94 -23.69
CA GLU A 667 -35.13 5.65 -24.08
C GLU A 667 -36.05 6.01 -22.88
N HIS A 668 -35.50 6.10 -21.67
CA HIS A 668 -36.17 6.68 -20.48
C HIS A 668 -36.09 8.22 -20.54
N ILE A 669 -36.83 8.80 -21.48
CA ILE A 669 -36.70 10.20 -21.90
C ILE A 669 -37.02 11.19 -20.76
N ASN A 670 -38.03 10.91 -19.93
CA ASN A 670 -38.45 11.84 -18.87
C ASN A 670 -37.47 11.85 -17.70
N GLU A 671 -37.05 10.66 -17.26
CA GLU A 671 -36.06 10.46 -16.21
C GLU A 671 -34.70 11.05 -16.63
N GLY A 672 -34.26 10.77 -17.86
CA GLY A 672 -33.03 11.32 -18.41
C GLY A 672 -33.04 12.85 -18.48
N CYS A 673 -34.16 13.46 -18.88
CA CYS A 673 -34.32 14.91 -18.86
C CYS A 673 -34.22 15.50 -17.44
N ALA A 674 -34.82 14.84 -16.45
CA ALA A 674 -34.76 15.27 -15.06
C ALA A 674 -33.34 15.19 -14.50
N SER A 675 -32.64 14.08 -14.75
CA SER A 675 -31.24 13.87 -14.36
C SER A 675 -30.29 14.90 -15.00
N LEU A 676 -30.48 15.26 -16.27
CA LEU A 676 -29.72 16.32 -16.93
C LEU A 676 -29.91 17.68 -16.24
N LYS A 677 -31.15 18.06 -15.92
CA LYS A 677 -31.44 19.33 -15.23
C LYS A 677 -30.76 19.39 -13.86
N ILE A 678 -30.78 18.29 -13.11
CA ILE A 678 -30.09 18.20 -11.82
C ILE A 678 -28.58 18.36 -12.01
N SER A 679 -28.00 17.66 -12.99
CA SER A 679 -26.56 17.81 -13.31
C SER A 679 -26.18 19.25 -13.65
N GLN A 680 -27.00 19.93 -14.47
CA GLN A 680 -26.81 21.34 -14.81
C GLN A 680 -26.91 22.27 -13.60
N GLN A 681 -27.80 22.00 -12.65
CA GLN A 681 -27.94 22.78 -11.41
C GLN A 681 -26.69 22.69 -10.55
N TYR A 682 -26.13 21.49 -10.37
CA TYR A 682 -24.93 21.27 -9.56
C TYR A 682 -23.66 21.87 -10.18
N LEU A 683 -23.55 21.88 -11.51
CA LEU A 683 -22.39 22.42 -12.22
C LEU A 683 -22.49 23.93 -12.51
N GLY A 684 -23.66 24.55 -12.27
CA GLY A 684 -23.91 25.97 -12.48
C GLY A 684 -24.02 26.38 -13.97
N SER A 685 -24.14 27.70 -14.21
CA SER A 685 -24.37 28.31 -15.53
C SER A 685 -23.09 28.56 -16.37
N GLY A 686 -21.91 28.22 -15.85
CA GLY A 686 -20.64 28.46 -16.53
C GLY A 686 -20.35 27.42 -17.62
N HIS A 687 -20.48 27.80 -18.90
CA HIS A 687 -20.15 26.97 -20.09
C HIS A 687 -18.67 26.61 -20.24
N SER A 688 -17.82 27.01 -19.29
CA SER A 688 -16.37 26.92 -19.41
C SER A 688 -15.80 25.54 -19.09
N ARG A 689 -16.59 24.60 -18.56
CA ARG A 689 -16.11 23.26 -18.17
C ARG A 689 -16.35 22.25 -19.28
N ALA A 690 -15.39 21.34 -19.47
CA ALA A 690 -15.52 20.26 -20.47
C ALA A 690 -16.79 19.41 -20.26
N GLN A 691 -17.10 19.09 -19.00
CA GLN A 691 -18.27 18.28 -18.67
C GLN A 691 -19.59 19.02 -18.95
N ARG A 692 -19.60 20.34 -18.74
CA ARG A 692 -20.78 21.17 -19.04
C ARG A 692 -21.07 21.18 -20.54
N GLN A 693 -20.03 21.26 -21.38
CA GLN A 693 -20.18 21.17 -22.84
C GLN A 693 -20.83 19.85 -23.26
N GLN A 694 -20.45 18.72 -22.65
CA GLN A 694 -21.06 17.41 -22.94
C GLN A 694 -22.52 17.32 -22.48
N ILE A 695 -22.84 17.90 -21.33
CA ILE A 695 -24.21 17.96 -20.81
C ILE A 695 -25.10 18.79 -21.73
N ASP A 696 -24.63 19.97 -22.11
CA ASP A 696 -25.37 20.89 -22.98
C ASP A 696 -25.55 20.32 -24.39
N LEU A 697 -24.52 19.64 -24.92
CA LEU A 697 -24.61 18.90 -26.19
C LEU A 697 -25.72 17.84 -26.13
N LEU A 698 -25.74 17.00 -25.08
CA LEU A 698 -26.73 15.94 -24.93
C LEU A 698 -28.14 16.51 -24.70
N ALA A 699 -28.26 17.59 -23.93
CA ALA A 699 -29.52 18.28 -23.68
C ALA A 699 -30.08 18.90 -24.97
N ALA A 700 -29.26 19.61 -25.75
CA ALA A 700 -29.66 20.19 -27.03
C ALA A 700 -30.05 19.13 -28.07
N LEU A 701 -29.33 17.99 -28.07
CA LEU A 701 -29.59 16.89 -29.00
C LEU A 701 -30.91 16.17 -28.71
N TYR A 702 -31.23 15.90 -27.45
CA TYR A 702 -32.43 15.16 -27.06
C TYR A 702 -33.66 16.05 -26.85
N PHE A 703 -33.47 17.31 -26.45
CA PHE A 703 -34.53 18.17 -25.95
C PHE A 703 -34.45 19.62 -26.47
N PRO A 704 -34.40 19.86 -27.79
CA PRO A 704 -34.23 21.21 -28.35
C PRO A 704 -35.31 22.19 -27.88
N GLU A 705 -36.55 21.73 -27.70
CA GLU A 705 -37.66 22.58 -27.23
C GLU A 705 -37.57 22.94 -25.74
N LYS A 706 -36.95 22.09 -24.91
CA LYS A 706 -36.82 22.34 -23.47
C LYS A 706 -35.57 23.15 -23.12
N PHE A 707 -34.62 23.26 -24.05
CA PHE A 707 -33.39 24.02 -23.91
C PHE A 707 -33.13 24.92 -25.14
N PRO A 708 -34.02 25.89 -25.42
CA PRO A 708 -33.97 26.69 -26.64
C PRO A 708 -32.71 27.59 -26.74
N ASP A 709 -32.09 27.90 -25.60
CA ASP A 709 -30.86 28.70 -25.54
C ASP A 709 -29.62 27.92 -26.00
N LEU A 710 -29.69 26.59 -26.06
CA LEU A 710 -28.58 25.72 -26.44
C LEU A 710 -28.58 25.46 -27.94
N LYS A 711 -27.68 26.13 -28.66
CA LYS A 711 -27.48 25.93 -30.10
C LYS A 711 -26.62 24.70 -30.36
N LEU A 712 -27.24 23.62 -30.85
CA LEU A 712 -26.57 22.33 -31.09
C LEU A 712 -25.34 22.46 -32.01
N GLU A 713 -25.43 23.23 -33.09
CA GLU A 713 -24.33 23.41 -34.05
C GLU A 713 -23.10 24.07 -33.41
N ASP A 714 -23.31 25.12 -32.61
CA ASP A 714 -22.23 25.81 -31.88
C ASP A 714 -21.58 24.87 -30.86
N LEU A 715 -22.38 24.06 -30.16
CA LEU A 715 -21.90 23.10 -29.17
C LEU A 715 -21.06 21.98 -29.82
N ILE A 716 -21.50 21.47 -30.97
CA ILE A 716 -20.75 20.48 -31.74
C ILE A 716 -19.39 21.05 -32.18
N GLN A 717 -19.37 22.25 -32.76
CA GLN A 717 -18.14 22.88 -33.23
C GLN A 717 -17.18 23.14 -32.07
N GLN A 718 -17.67 23.65 -30.93
CA GLN A 718 -16.86 23.83 -29.72
C GLN A 718 -16.26 22.51 -29.23
N TYR A 719 -17.05 21.43 -29.25
CA TYR A 719 -16.59 20.12 -28.82
C TYR A 719 -15.50 19.56 -29.75
N ILE A 720 -15.67 19.65 -31.07
CA ILE A 720 -14.66 19.22 -32.04
C ILE A 720 -13.36 20.03 -31.87
N VAL A 721 -13.47 21.37 -31.76
CA VAL A 721 -12.32 22.27 -31.56
C VAL A 721 -11.55 21.97 -30.28
N SER A 722 -12.23 21.50 -29.22
CA SER A 722 -11.57 21.08 -27.98
C SER A 722 -10.60 19.91 -28.20
N GLY A 723 -10.81 19.11 -29.25
CA GLY A 723 -10.05 17.89 -29.52
C GLY A 723 -10.44 16.70 -28.64
N SER A 724 -11.56 16.80 -27.90
CA SER A 724 -12.11 15.73 -27.05
C SER A 724 -12.57 14.52 -27.86
N TYR A 725 -12.41 13.32 -27.32
CA TYR A 725 -12.96 12.07 -27.82
C TYR A 725 -14.10 11.62 -26.90
N ASP A 726 -15.27 11.42 -27.47
CA ASP A 726 -16.43 10.84 -26.78
C ASP A 726 -16.44 9.32 -27.01
N PRO A 727 -16.24 8.48 -25.98
CA PRO A 727 -16.32 7.03 -26.13
C PRO A 727 -17.75 6.52 -26.36
N PHE A 728 -18.77 7.35 -26.17
CA PHE A 728 -20.18 6.99 -26.28
C PHE A 728 -20.87 7.55 -27.52
N TRP A 729 -20.13 8.16 -28.45
CA TRP A 729 -20.68 8.77 -29.68
C TRP A 729 -21.64 7.84 -30.44
N GLY A 730 -21.36 6.53 -30.44
CA GLY A 730 -22.18 5.52 -31.12
C GLY A 730 -23.62 5.46 -30.61
N HIS A 731 -23.86 5.73 -29.31
CA HIS A 731 -25.20 5.72 -28.72
C HIS A 731 -26.07 6.88 -29.22
N ILE A 732 -25.45 7.99 -29.61
CA ILE A 732 -26.14 9.20 -30.08
C ILE A 732 -26.07 9.36 -31.60
N ALA A 733 -25.43 8.43 -32.31
CA ALA A 733 -25.12 8.58 -33.73
C ALA A 733 -26.36 8.72 -34.62
N ALA A 734 -27.39 7.91 -34.37
CA ALA A 734 -28.65 8.00 -35.11
C ALA A 734 -29.36 9.35 -34.93
N ARG A 735 -29.28 9.94 -33.72
CA ARG A 735 -29.87 11.25 -33.44
C ARG A 735 -29.10 12.38 -34.11
N LEU A 736 -27.77 12.32 -34.08
CA LEU A 736 -26.90 13.29 -34.77
C LEU A 736 -27.09 13.26 -36.29
N GLN A 737 -27.33 12.08 -36.88
CA GLN A 737 -27.66 11.97 -38.30
C GLN A 737 -29.00 12.65 -38.64
N ASN A 738 -29.97 12.58 -37.72
CA ASN A 738 -31.32 13.12 -37.93
C ASN A 738 -31.46 14.61 -37.54
N CYS A 739 -30.56 15.14 -36.69
CA CYS A 739 -30.59 16.50 -36.17
C CYS A 739 -29.31 17.29 -36.55
N GLY A 740 -29.44 18.34 -37.38
CA GLY A 740 -28.31 19.23 -37.73
C GLY A 740 -27.41 18.68 -38.84
N LYS A 741 -27.95 18.55 -40.07
CA LYS A 741 -27.39 17.74 -41.17
C LYS A 741 -25.90 17.89 -41.46
N ALA A 742 -25.28 19.07 -41.32
CA ALA A 742 -23.84 19.22 -41.58
C ALA A 742 -23.00 19.01 -40.31
N ALA A 743 -23.28 19.77 -39.25
CA ALA A 743 -22.52 19.68 -37.99
C ALA A 743 -22.60 18.29 -37.34
N GLY A 744 -23.77 17.63 -37.39
CA GLY A 744 -23.93 16.26 -36.89
C GLY A 744 -23.05 15.26 -37.63
N LEU A 745 -22.87 15.42 -38.94
CA LEU A 745 -21.96 14.59 -39.73
C LEU A 745 -20.50 14.89 -39.42
N ASP A 746 -20.13 16.16 -39.24
CA ASP A 746 -18.77 16.54 -38.81
C ASP A 746 -18.41 15.89 -37.46
N TYR A 747 -19.35 15.88 -36.50
CA TYR A 747 -19.15 15.19 -35.21
C TYR A 747 -18.89 13.70 -35.40
N LEU A 748 -19.72 13.05 -36.22
CA LEU A 748 -19.61 11.61 -36.48
C LEU A 748 -18.31 11.27 -37.20
N GLU A 749 -17.94 12.01 -38.24
CA GLU A 749 -16.68 11.81 -38.98
C GLU A 749 -15.47 12.00 -38.05
N TYR A 750 -15.49 13.05 -37.24
CA TYR A 750 -14.44 13.32 -36.26
C TYR A 750 -14.29 12.19 -35.22
N HIS A 751 -15.39 11.62 -34.72
CA HIS A 751 -15.32 10.53 -33.75
C HIS A 751 -14.99 9.18 -34.39
N ILE A 752 -15.57 8.86 -35.54
CA ILE A 752 -15.26 7.65 -36.31
C ILE A 752 -13.76 7.60 -36.65
N SER A 753 -13.19 8.71 -37.13
CA SER A 753 -11.76 8.78 -37.48
C SER A 753 -10.82 8.61 -36.27
N LYS A 754 -11.29 8.94 -35.06
CA LYS A 754 -10.54 8.74 -33.81
C LYS A 754 -10.81 7.40 -33.12
N THR A 755 -11.85 6.66 -33.51
CA THR A 755 -12.18 5.36 -32.92
C THR A 755 -11.30 4.27 -33.54
N PRO A 756 -10.54 3.51 -32.73
CA PRO A 756 -9.71 2.42 -33.23
C PRO A 756 -10.54 1.35 -33.96
N PRO A 757 -10.01 0.67 -34.99
CA PRO A 757 -10.80 -0.30 -35.78
C PRO A 757 -11.42 -1.44 -34.96
N SER A 758 -10.70 -1.94 -33.95
CA SER A 758 -11.21 -2.97 -33.03
C SER A 758 -12.41 -2.46 -32.24
N THR A 759 -12.31 -1.24 -31.72
CA THR A 759 -13.38 -0.53 -31.01
C THR A 759 -14.58 -0.28 -31.92
N LEU A 760 -14.33 0.21 -33.13
CA LEU A 760 -15.37 0.51 -34.10
C LEU A 760 -16.16 -0.76 -34.46
N LYS A 761 -15.47 -1.88 -34.70
CA LYS A 761 -16.09 -3.18 -34.93
C LYS A 761 -16.96 -3.62 -33.75
N GLN A 762 -16.50 -3.41 -32.51
CA GLN A 762 -17.29 -3.71 -31.32
C GLN A 762 -18.54 -2.85 -31.22
N LEU A 763 -18.43 -1.53 -31.42
CA LEU A 763 -19.58 -0.62 -31.40
C LEU A 763 -20.59 -0.98 -32.49
N ILE A 764 -20.14 -1.24 -33.71
CA ILE A 764 -20.98 -1.67 -34.84
C ILE A 764 -21.74 -2.97 -34.51
N SER A 765 -21.08 -3.93 -33.83
CA SER A 765 -21.73 -5.19 -33.46
C SER A 765 -22.76 -5.04 -32.33
N ARG A 766 -22.64 -3.99 -31.51
CA ARG A 766 -23.45 -3.78 -30.30
C ARG A 766 -24.63 -2.84 -30.50
N ILE A 767 -24.47 -1.85 -31.38
CA ILE A 767 -25.44 -0.77 -31.56
C ILE A 767 -26.18 -0.98 -32.88
N ALA A 768 -27.48 -1.21 -32.78
CA ALA A 768 -28.34 -1.42 -33.94
C ALA A 768 -28.32 -0.20 -34.89
N GLY A 769 -28.26 -0.44 -36.20
CA GLY A 769 -28.25 0.61 -37.23
C GLY A 769 -26.92 1.37 -37.38
N LEU A 770 -25.95 1.18 -36.47
CA LEU A 770 -24.66 1.87 -36.53
C LEU A 770 -23.82 1.40 -37.72
N LYS A 771 -23.92 0.13 -38.11
CA LYS A 771 -23.24 -0.44 -39.28
C LYS A 771 -23.57 0.35 -40.54
N ASP A 772 -24.86 0.49 -40.85
CA ASP A 772 -25.33 1.14 -42.07
C ASP A 772 -24.96 2.63 -42.08
N LEU A 773 -25.00 3.28 -40.92
CA LEU A 773 -24.58 4.67 -40.76
C LEU A 773 -23.08 4.84 -41.05
N VAL A 774 -22.23 4.02 -40.44
CA VAL A 774 -20.78 4.08 -40.66
C VAL A 774 -20.42 3.73 -42.11
N GLU A 775 -21.05 2.71 -42.68
CA GLU A 775 -20.83 2.32 -44.09
C GLU A 775 -21.22 3.46 -45.04
N LYS A 776 -22.38 4.11 -44.85
CA LYS A 776 -22.79 5.28 -45.63
C LYS A 776 -21.82 6.45 -45.55
N MET A 777 -21.30 6.72 -44.35
CA MET A 777 -20.29 7.78 -44.13
C MET A 777 -18.94 7.44 -44.79
N GLN A 778 -18.58 6.16 -44.84
CA GLN A 778 -17.34 5.70 -45.45
C GLN A 778 -17.44 5.55 -46.98
N THR A 779 -18.65 5.41 -47.55
CA THR A 779 -18.84 5.23 -49.01
C THR A 779 -18.49 6.45 -49.86
N GLU A 780 -18.40 7.67 -49.30
CA GLU A 780 -17.97 8.86 -50.05
C GLU A 780 -16.43 9.00 -50.15
N HIS A 781 -15.65 8.24 -49.37
CA HIS A 781 -14.19 8.18 -49.47
C HIS A 781 -13.77 6.80 -50.01
N ASN A 782 -13.91 6.68 -51.32
CA ASN A 782 -13.77 5.43 -52.07
C ASN A 782 -12.30 4.97 -52.18
N ARG A 783 -11.76 4.40 -51.10
CA ARG A 783 -10.79 3.30 -51.05
C ARG A 783 -11.08 2.57 -49.75
N ALA A 784 -11.65 1.37 -49.82
CA ALA A 784 -11.96 0.52 -48.67
C ALA A 784 -10.82 0.61 -47.62
N GLY A 785 -11.10 1.29 -46.50
CA GLY A 785 -10.09 1.75 -45.57
C GLY A 785 -9.44 0.59 -44.83
N GLU A 786 -8.42 -0.02 -45.41
CA GLU A 786 -7.50 -0.86 -44.67
C GLU A 786 -6.66 0.06 -43.79
N PHE A 787 -6.96 0.07 -42.50
CA PHE A 787 -6.17 0.79 -41.52
C PHE A 787 -5.07 -0.13 -41.01
N PHE A 788 -3.86 0.41 -40.95
CA PHE A 788 -2.68 -0.29 -40.46
C PHE A 788 -2.19 0.41 -39.21
N THR A 789 -1.97 -0.34 -38.14
CA THR A 789 -1.37 0.18 -36.92
C THR A 789 0.13 -0.05 -36.97
N LEU A 790 0.88 1.05 -37.01
CA LEU A 790 2.32 1.05 -36.79
C LEU A 790 2.59 1.21 -35.29
N ILE A 791 3.38 0.29 -34.72
CA ILE A 791 3.92 0.38 -33.36
C ILE A 791 5.44 0.41 -33.46
N ALA A 792 6.05 1.45 -32.90
CA ALA A 792 7.49 1.55 -32.68
C ALA A 792 7.77 1.71 -31.19
N SER A 793 9.05 1.60 -30.81
CA SER A 793 9.50 1.75 -29.41
C SER A 793 9.03 3.03 -28.71
N ASN A 794 8.79 4.12 -29.46
CA ASN A 794 8.40 5.44 -28.93
C ASN A 794 7.14 6.05 -29.55
N GLU A 795 6.54 5.42 -30.55
CA GLU A 795 5.47 6.01 -31.36
C GLU A 795 4.46 4.95 -31.79
N THR A 796 3.19 5.34 -31.91
CA THR A 796 2.16 4.53 -32.55
C THR A 796 1.36 5.42 -33.50
N ALA A 797 1.20 4.99 -34.74
CA ALA A 797 0.46 5.71 -35.76
C ALA A 797 -0.55 4.78 -36.44
N THR A 798 -1.75 5.28 -36.69
CA THR A 798 -2.72 4.63 -37.58
C THR A 798 -2.49 5.17 -38.97
N MET A 799 -2.31 4.30 -39.96
CA MET A 799 -2.11 4.65 -41.35
C MET A 799 -3.28 4.16 -42.18
N HIS A 800 -3.73 4.96 -43.13
CA HIS A 800 -4.62 4.51 -44.19
C HIS A 800 -3.86 3.61 -45.18
N HIS A 801 -4.60 2.87 -46.01
CA HIS A 801 -4.02 1.95 -47.00
C HIS A 801 -2.99 2.65 -47.91
N ASP A 802 -3.27 3.85 -48.39
CA ASP A 802 -2.35 4.60 -49.25
C ASP A 802 -1.07 5.03 -48.53
N GLU A 803 -1.19 5.42 -47.26
CA GLU A 803 -0.06 5.77 -46.41
C GLU A 803 0.79 4.53 -46.10
N TYR A 804 0.15 3.38 -45.87
CA TYR A 804 0.83 2.10 -45.68
C TYR A 804 1.60 1.67 -46.94
N ILE A 805 1.00 1.75 -48.12
CA ILE A 805 1.69 1.43 -49.39
C ILE A 805 2.88 2.37 -49.62
N ASN A 806 2.75 3.66 -49.27
CA ASN A 806 3.86 4.60 -49.36
C ASN A 806 4.95 4.32 -48.31
N TRP A 807 4.55 3.96 -47.09
CA TRP A 807 5.46 3.59 -46.01
C TRP A 807 6.27 2.33 -46.37
N GLN A 808 5.65 1.33 -47.00
CA GLN A 808 6.33 0.10 -47.44
C GLN A 808 7.47 0.35 -48.43
N LYS A 809 7.40 1.44 -49.20
CA LYS A 809 8.48 1.83 -50.13
C LYS A 809 9.69 2.43 -49.41
N ASN A 810 9.52 2.88 -48.16
CA ASN A 810 10.49 3.67 -47.41
C ASN A 810 10.80 3.05 -46.04
N TYR A 811 11.10 1.75 -46.00
CA TYR A 811 11.50 1.09 -44.75
C TYR A 811 12.77 1.73 -44.16
N PRO A 812 12.74 2.16 -42.87
CA PRO A 812 13.94 2.69 -42.23
C PRO A 812 15.00 1.59 -42.07
N ALA A 813 16.19 1.84 -42.60
CA ALA A 813 17.27 0.85 -42.68
C ALA A 813 17.77 0.36 -41.30
N ASP A 814 17.69 1.24 -40.28
CA ASP A 814 18.24 0.99 -38.94
C ASP A 814 17.26 0.29 -37.99
N HIS A 815 16.06 -0.11 -38.47
CA HIS A 815 15.02 -0.72 -37.66
C HIS A 815 14.81 -2.19 -37.99
N LEU A 816 14.54 -3.01 -36.97
CA LEU A 816 13.94 -4.32 -37.16
C LEU A 816 12.44 -4.16 -37.40
N ILE A 817 12.00 -4.45 -38.61
CA ILE A 817 10.62 -4.27 -39.04
C ILE A 817 9.94 -5.64 -39.14
N PHE A 818 8.77 -5.77 -38.51
CA PHE A 818 7.84 -6.84 -38.79
C PHE A 818 6.56 -6.25 -39.42
N ASP A 819 6.44 -6.40 -40.73
CA ASP A 819 5.26 -6.05 -41.51
C ASP A 819 4.33 -7.28 -41.56
N ALA A 820 3.47 -7.42 -40.54
CA ALA A 820 2.62 -8.60 -40.37
C ALA A 820 1.60 -8.78 -41.51
N PRO A 821 0.93 -7.74 -42.05
CA PRO A 821 0.02 -7.90 -43.18
C PRO A 821 0.73 -8.41 -44.44
N ALA A 822 1.99 -8.03 -44.64
CA ALA A 822 2.83 -8.55 -45.73
C ALA A 822 3.53 -9.87 -45.39
N GLY A 823 3.44 -10.35 -44.15
CA GLY A 823 4.17 -11.53 -43.67
C GLY A 823 5.69 -11.37 -43.77
N LEU A 824 6.23 -10.16 -43.60
CA LEU A 824 7.62 -9.84 -43.91
C LEU A 824 8.39 -9.33 -42.68
N LEU A 825 9.57 -9.91 -42.45
CA LEU A 825 10.58 -9.41 -41.51
C LEU A 825 11.73 -8.76 -42.29
N VAL A 826 12.12 -7.54 -41.89
CA VAL A 826 13.19 -6.76 -42.53
C VAL A 826 14.15 -6.20 -41.50
N TYR A 827 15.45 -6.29 -41.76
CA TYR A 827 16.49 -5.59 -40.99
C TYR A 827 17.76 -5.47 -41.84
N GLY A 828 18.38 -4.29 -41.90
CA GLY A 828 19.67 -4.09 -42.60
C GLY A 828 19.68 -4.59 -44.05
N GLY A 829 18.57 -4.41 -44.79
CA GLY A 829 18.39 -4.86 -46.17
C GLY A 829 18.03 -6.34 -46.37
N SER A 830 18.15 -7.18 -45.33
CA SER A 830 17.75 -8.59 -45.38
C SER A 830 16.24 -8.74 -45.23
N ARG A 831 15.62 -9.66 -45.99
CA ARG A 831 14.17 -9.91 -46.02
C ARG A 831 13.85 -11.38 -45.80
N LEU A 832 12.90 -11.69 -44.93
CA LEU A 832 12.39 -13.05 -44.69
C LEU A 832 10.88 -13.07 -44.71
N HIS A 833 10.31 -13.98 -45.49
CA HIS A 833 8.87 -14.20 -45.52
C HIS A 833 8.45 -15.27 -44.52
N ILE A 834 7.38 -14.95 -43.78
CA ILE A 834 6.64 -15.87 -42.93
C ILE A 834 5.22 -15.95 -43.47
N LYS A 835 4.72 -17.16 -43.67
CA LYS A 835 3.34 -17.39 -44.13
C LYS A 835 2.35 -16.70 -43.20
N ILE A 836 1.57 -15.76 -43.73
CA ILE A 836 0.55 -15.00 -43.00
C ILE A 836 -0.46 -15.95 -42.37
N GLY A 837 -0.82 -15.68 -41.11
CA GLY A 837 -1.76 -16.51 -40.33
C GLY A 837 -1.19 -17.85 -39.86
N SER A 838 0.05 -18.20 -40.21
CA SER A 838 0.71 -19.38 -39.65
C SER A 838 1.00 -19.20 -38.16
N ILE A 839 1.17 -20.32 -37.44
CA ILE A 839 1.49 -20.28 -36.02
C ILE A 839 2.76 -19.43 -35.73
N PRO A 840 3.89 -19.55 -36.47
CA PRO A 840 5.04 -18.66 -36.29
C PRO A 840 4.72 -17.17 -36.51
N HIS A 841 3.89 -16.85 -37.51
CA HIS A 841 3.46 -15.48 -37.80
C HIS A 841 2.67 -14.89 -36.63
N ASN A 842 1.65 -15.61 -36.16
CA ASN A 842 0.78 -15.15 -35.07
C ASN A 842 1.56 -15.05 -33.75
N LEU A 843 2.44 -16.02 -33.48
CA LEU A 843 3.29 -16.03 -32.30
C LEU A 843 4.24 -14.81 -32.28
N LEU A 844 4.84 -14.49 -33.44
CA LEU A 844 5.72 -13.35 -33.58
C LEU A 844 4.98 -12.02 -33.39
N LEU A 845 3.78 -11.89 -33.98
CA LEU A 845 2.91 -10.72 -33.82
C LEU A 845 2.62 -10.45 -32.35
N GLN A 846 2.20 -11.47 -31.60
CA GLN A 846 1.91 -11.34 -30.17
C GLN A 846 3.14 -10.94 -29.35
N LEU A 847 4.33 -11.47 -29.69
CA LEU A 847 5.57 -11.14 -28.99
C LEU A 847 6.04 -9.69 -29.25
N PHE A 848 5.83 -9.16 -30.46
CA PHE A 848 6.10 -7.75 -30.78
C PHE A 848 5.12 -6.82 -30.06
N ILE A 849 3.82 -7.13 -30.05
CA ILE A 849 2.79 -6.33 -29.34
C ILE A 849 3.08 -6.24 -27.84
N ALA A 850 3.57 -7.33 -27.25
CA ALA A 850 3.81 -7.40 -25.81
C ALA A 850 5.12 -6.75 -25.34
N GLN A 851 5.97 -6.25 -26.24
CA GLN A 851 7.24 -5.64 -25.84
C GLN A 851 7.07 -4.47 -24.86
N PRO A 852 7.96 -4.31 -23.84
CA PRO A 852 9.06 -5.20 -23.43
C PRO A 852 8.66 -6.25 -22.37
N HIS A 853 7.37 -6.53 -22.20
CA HIS A 853 6.83 -7.38 -21.14
C HIS A 853 6.88 -8.86 -21.54
N ALA A 854 6.81 -9.74 -20.54
CA ALA A 854 6.67 -11.18 -20.77
C ALA A 854 5.19 -11.52 -20.97
N VAL A 855 4.91 -12.49 -21.85
CA VAL A 855 3.57 -13.04 -22.10
C VAL A 855 3.50 -14.44 -21.54
N GLU A 856 2.42 -14.79 -20.83
CA GLU A 856 2.22 -16.15 -20.35
C GLU A 856 2.04 -17.14 -21.50
N ALA A 857 2.60 -18.34 -21.35
CA ALA A 857 2.61 -19.37 -22.38
C ALA A 857 1.20 -19.80 -22.78
N GLU A 858 0.27 -19.88 -21.82
CA GLU A 858 -1.12 -20.24 -22.10
C GLU A 858 -1.80 -19.20 -22.99
N GLY A 859 -1.74 -17.91 -22.61
CA GLY A 859 -2.32 -16.83 -23.41
C GLY A 859 -1.66 -16.69 -24.79
N LEU A 860 -0.33 -16.89 -24.84
CA LEU A 860 0.43 -16.86 -26.08
C LEU A 860 0.08 -18.05 -26.99
N TYR A 861 -0.11 -19.25 -26.43
CA TYR A 861 -0.54 -20.44 -27.17
C TYR A 861 -1.96 -20.26 -27.71
N ARG A 862 -2.91 -19.85 -26.85
CA ARG A 862 -4.30 -19.62 -27.25
C ARG A 862 -4.41 -18.59 -28.38
N SER A 863 -3.60 -17.54 -28.34
CA SER A 863 -3.61 -16.50 -29.37
C SER A 863 -2.99 -16.95 -30.70
N ALA A 864 -1.97 -17.82 -30.66
CA ALA A 864 -1.28 -18.27 -31.88
C ALA A 864 -1.90 -19.53 -32.51
N TRP A 865 -2.51 -20.41 -31.71
CA TRP A 865 -3.14 -21.68 -32.13
C TRP A 865 -4.67 -21.65 -32.14
N GLY A 866 -5.31 -20.70 -31.44
CA GLY A 866 -6.78 -20.62 -31.37
C GLY A 866 -7.44 -21.67 -30.45
N SER A 867 -6.66 -22.42 -29.67
CA SER A 867 -7.14 -23.48 -28.76
C SER A 867 -6.61 -23.29 -27.34
N VAL A 868 -7.28 -23.92 -26.36
CA VAL A 868 -6.82 -23.92 -24.96
C VAL A 868 -5.50 -24.71 -24.86
N PHE A 869 -4.55 -24.20 -24.08
CA PHE A 869 -3.24 -24.80 -23.91
C PHE A 869 -3.30 -25.93 -22.89
N ASP A 870 -2.99 -27.16 -23.31
CA ASP A 870 -2.81 -28.28 -22.41
C ASP A 870 -1.30 -28.48 -22.09
N PRO A 871 -0.86 -28.28 -20.83
CA PRO A 871 0.54 -28.40 -20.45
C PRO A 871 1.18 -29.78 -20.66
N GLU A 872 0.38 -30.85 -20.75
CA GLU A 872 0.87 -32.22 -20.93
C GLU A 872 1.12 -32.55 -22.40
N TYR A 873 0.23 -32.13 -23.30
CA TYR A 873 0.27 -32.50 -24.72
C TYR A 873 0.84 -31.39 -25.61
N ASP A 874 0.51 -30.13 -25.35
CA ASP A 874 0.86 -29.00 -26.23
C ASP A 874 2.23 -28.40 -25.94
N GLN A 875 2.79 -28.71 -24.77
CA GLN A 875 4.05 -28.13 -24.31
C GLN A 875 5.22 -28.46 -25.23
N GLY A 876 5.23 -29.64 -25.87
CA GLY A 876 6.23 -30.01 -26.87
C GLY A 876 6.15 -29.13 -28.12
N ALA A 877 4.97 -29.05 -28.73
CA ALA A 877 4.72 -28.26 -29.94
C ALA A 877 4.98 -26.76 -29.72
N PHE A 878 4.55 -26.22 -28.58
CA PHE A 878 4.80 -24.84 -28.19
C PHE A 878 6.29 -24.54 -28.04
N LYS A 879 7.05 -25.41 -27.35
CA LYS A 879 8.50 -25.24 -27.17
C LYS A 879 9.23 -25.21 -28.51
N THR A 880 8.90 -26.13 -29.41
CA THR A 880 9.52 -26.26 -30.72
C THR A 880 9.21 -25.03 -31.59
N THR A 881 7.97 -24.55 -31.57
CA THR A 881 7.57 -23.40 -32.40
C THR A 881 8.16 -22.09 -31.91
N VAL A 882 8.21 -21.86 -30.59
CA VAL A 882 8.92 -20.71 -30.00
C VAL A 882 10.42 -20.73 -30.35
N GLN A 883 11.04 -21.92 -30.37
CA GLN A 883 12.43 -22.07 -30.76
C GLN A 883 12.64 -21.77 -32.25
N ARG A 884 11.70 -22.20 -33.11
CA ARG A 884 11.71 -21.89 -34.55
C ARG A 884 11.56 -20.38 -34.81
N VAL A 885 10.64 -19.71 -34.13
CA VAL A 885 10.47 -18.25 -34.23
C VAL A 885 11.71 -17.52 -33.74
N LYS A 886 12.34 -17.98 -32.65
CA LYS A 886 13.62 -17.45 -32.18
C LYS A 886 14.70 -17.56 -33.26
N GLN A 887 14.84 -18.70 -33.91
CA GLN A 887 15.83 -18.90 -34.96
C GLN A 887 15.57 -18.02 -36.19
N LEU A 888 14.30 -17.91 -36.62
CA LEU A 888 13.89 -17.04 -37.75
C LEU A 888 14.17 -15.55 -37.47
N LEU A 889 13.93 -15.10 -36.24
CA LEU A 889 14.28 -13.74 -35.82
C LEU A 889 15.80 -13.52 -35.82
N GLN A 890 16.54 -14.48 -35.27
CA GLN A 890 17.99 -14.39 -35.11
C GLN A 890 18.77 -14.51 -36.43
N SER A 891 18.19 -15.16 -37.45
CA SER A 891 18.80 -15.20 -38.79
C SER A 891 18.82 -13.86 -39.50
N ILE A 892 17.97 -12.91 -39.08
CA ILE A 892 17.94 -11.54 -39.64
C ILE A 892 18.51 -10.51 -38.67
N CYS A 893 18.12 -10.58 -37.40
CA CYS A 893 18.57 -9.64 -36.36
C CYS A 893 19.24 -10.42 -35.22
N PRO A 894 20.58 -10.63 -35.28
CA PRO A 894 21.30 -11.45 -34.31
C PRO A 894 21.17 -11.02 -32.85
N SER A 895 20.91 -9.73 -32.62
CA SER A 895 20.70 -9.11 -31.30
C SER A 895 19.34 -9.43 -30.68
N ALA A 896 18.38 -9.96 -31.45
CA ALA A 896 17.07 -10.34 -30.93
C ALA A 896 17.17 -11.60 -30.05
N ARG A 897 16.49 -11.58 -28.91
CA ARG A 897 16.44 -12.70 -27.95
C ARG A 897 14.99 -13.01 -27.58
N ILE A 898 14.67 -14.31 -27.48
CA ILE A 898 13.45 -14.78 -26.83
C ILE A 898 13.86 -15.52 -25.55
N VAL A 899 13.44 -14.99 -24.41
CA VAL A 899 13.77 -15.47 -23.05
C VAL A 899 12.54 -16.12 -22.43
N ARG A 900 12.72 -17.30 -21.80
CA ARG A 900 11.68 -17.97 -21.01
C ARG A 900 11.96 -17.75 -19.53
N ARG A 901 10.98 -17.25 -18.77
CA ARG A 901 11.07 -17.11 -17.30
C ARG A 901 10.24 -18.20 -16.61
N LYS A 902 10.79 -18.77 -15.52
CA LYS A 902 10.04 -19.64 -14.60
C LYS A 902 9.26 -18.75 -13.62
N SER A 903 7.95 -18.96 -13.50
CA SER A 903 7.11 -18.38 -12.43
C SER A 903 7.08 -19.32 -11.21
N ARG A 904 6.89 -18.77 -10.00
CA ARG A 904 6.81 -19.51 -8.72
C ARG A 904 5.58 -20.42 -8.61
N GLN A 905 4.56 -20.18 -9.45
CA GLN A 905 3.38 -21.01 -9.63
C GLN A 905 3.35 -21.42 -11.11
N SER A 906 3.10 -22.68 -11.41
CA SER A 906 3.47 -23.36 -12.65
C SER A 906 2.79 -22.88 -13.95
N ILE A 907 3.20 -21.71 -14.49
CA ILE A 907 2.95 -21.29 -15.88
C ILE A 907 4.23 -20.61 -16.43
N ARG A 908 4.69 -20.98 -17.63
CA ARG A 908 5.92 -20.43 -18.24
C ARG A 908 5.62 -19.09 -18.91
N ALA A 909 6.44 -18.06 -18.72
CA ALA A 909 6.31 -16.80 -19.45
C ALA A 909 7.40 -16.67 -20.54
N VAL A 910 7.06 -16.08 -21.68
CA VAL A 910 7.94 -15.85 -22.84
C VAL A 910 8.08 -14.34 -23.08
N LYS A 911 9.31 -13.85 -23.18
CA LYS A 911 9.62 -12.45 -23.42
C LYS A 911 10.50 -12.33 -24.66
N LEU A 912 10.07 -11.53 -25.63
CA LEU A 912 10.96 -11.05 -26.70
C LEU A 912 11.81 -9.89 -26.14
N SER A 913 13.01 -9.71 -26.67
CA SER A 913 13.92 -8.64 -26.27
C SER A 913 14.70 -8.23 -27.50
N ILE A 914 14.57 -6.97 -27.91
CA ILE A 914 15.20 -6.41 -29.10
C ILE A 914 16.08 -5.25 -28.63
N ALA A 915 17.38 -5.30 -28.93
CA ALA A 915 18.35 -4.29 -28.52
C ALA A 915 18.54 -3.16 -29.53
N VAL A 916 17.80 -3.21 -30.64
CA VAL A 916 17.81 -2.23 -31.74
C VAL A 916 16.41 -1.60 -31.88
N PRO A 917 16.29 -0.41 -32.50
CA PRO A 917 14.99 0.15 -32.82
C PRO A 917 14.16 -0.83 -33.64
N TRP A 918 12.86 -0.89 -33.37
CA TRP A 918 11.97 -1.84 -34.05
C TRP A 918 10.63 -1.21 -34.36
N ILE A 919 9.98 -1.75 -35.39
CA ILE A 919 8.66 -1.36 -35.87
C ILE A 919 7.84 -2.63 -36.13
N LEU A 920 6.62 -2.66 -35.62
CA LEU A 920 5.59 -3.63 -35.96
C LEU A 920 4.51 -2.90 -36.77
N ILE A 921 4.09 -3.47 -37.88
CA ILE A 921 2.83 -3.10 -38.52
C ILE A 921 1.88 -4.29 -38.49
N PHE A 922 0.61 -4.03 -38.18
CA PHE A 922 -0.47 -5.00 -38.31
C PHE A 922 -1.77 -4.32 -38.74
N LYS A 923 -2.63 -5.11 -39.35
CA LYS A 923 -3.95 -4.70 -39.87
C LYS A 923 -5.02 -4.94 -38.82
#